data_AF-A0A5J4WC88-F1
#
_entry.id   AF-A0A5J4WC88-F1
#
_cell.length_a   1.000
_cell.length_b   1.000
_cell.length_c   1.000
_cell.angle_alpha   90.00
_cell.angle_beta   90.00
_cell.angle_gamma   90.00
#
_symmetry.space_group_name_H-M   'P 1'
#
loop_
_entity.id
_entity.type
_entity.pdbx_description
1 polymer ?
#
loop_
_entity_poly.entity_id
_entity_poly.type
_entity_poly.pdbx_seq_one_letter_code
_entity_poly.pdbx_strand_id
1 'polypeptide(L)'
;MSATLRGGGASSDNRDSAEIEEKLNQRFKEYYEKSEAQNREKDILLQHKDDRISIIEAQYADEKEKRERIENKLKTIEENLSKEKQQRILNEDLNELNKRQIEELNEQVEKLQKEKEKEIQKRRDIEEMMKLSNEEKEKSLKLAQEAKQSSEIAQQRIIELEGSINSAKEQGRREVAPILVSTQEKLRVCQSELKQIQEEKVSKEEKLKHEMQQIGEELSKTKIELEISNIKCESIQNQYDTEKQQWVQKQQQEKKEQKDNNNDKEKSDRFEALFQQGEEQRRKLESELRKEQEERMKAVRIRKEIEEKFVLNEEERRKVKQQLRFEEDEKISALTQVEELEKNEQEERKRRIDAESENRSLKWENDKMKKEIDRLKYENEEEKNSRKEFQIKYDIEIDEQLREAETRKQIEIQLKKEKIDKQEAIQKAEEQERKTVELDQRLQNALNELQIKNDEYEKIKLKSEKDSTKAKEEENKRKQIEIENVRLEMENWNLNRDIEKMKIVSERLNSELGEDKMNEQMDLSENLQKEQDEQIKRLRDDLEREITEKRRHEDEIVSLRQQIKRLNDEFESERAEKQRNEQDLANLSEQIGQQPVAIKPILSVPDTQYCYISGDTFLRTSRPLEKDYTITVDPVVSEGIVYFEGIFYNHDREIFHIGVQNAEWGAQNKKKVKYYSDGDISHIGDKYIKGNSKFMCNQKVGIEVDLTSNPRKLTFFVNGNEQPTSFVDIPKAIRFFAYTYQRYSQFRVTRFQRRTTSQAKRVAKSLNWHRGIDYKDVTVLSLPLIGDEIQKKNIQQMQETICQYIDNIFYDKKDEQGRLQLIKAGVTANLLTIFETRQLNEITKHYIDAFFIFTYKSSDEIVQLLIKKKDPFPGLLRLLDHLNDQIVQSSILSIMNILIYRSNGTDQNQPHPCFQAVEQLGGVEKIIQLFRKNLNKKLKDNSAICIGRLFRAREITNPEMKQVIVYLKQLVNDPDAWTKGAAKYTIKDLAKNEVNRVFIESDGFKIPQ
;
A
#
# COMPACT_ATOMS: atom_id res chain seq x y z
N MET A 1 96.59 -19.15 37.69
CA MET A 1 97.48 -18.85 38.84
C MET A 1 96.55 -18.72 40.04
N SER A 2 96.67 -19.41 41.17
CA SER A 2 97.75 -20.16 41.80
C SER A 2 97.12 -21.18 42.78
N ALA A 3 97.86 -22.24 43.09
CA ALA A 3 97.58 -23.22 44.14
C ALA A 3 97.36 -22.55 45.53
N THR A 4 96.80 -23.16 46.58
CA THR A 4 97.25 -24.40 47.23
C THR A 4 96.33 -24.81 48.41
N LEU A 5 96.36 -26.11 48.73
CA LEU A 5 96.25 -26.77 50.06
C LEU A 5 94.88 -27.21 50.64
N ARG A 6 94.75 -28.57 50.69
CA ARG A 6 94.36 -29.48 51.80
C ARG A 6 93.16 -29.08 52.67
N GLY A 7 92.17 -29.91 52.96
CA GLY A 7 92.02 -31.36 52.86
C GLY A 7 91.18 -31.84 54.06
N GLY A 8 90.28 -32.80 53.86
CA GLY A 8 89.71 -33.61 54.95
C GLY A 8 88.18 -33.76 54.97
N GLY A 9 87.71 -35.00 54.77
CA GLY A 9 86.56 -35.55 55.51
C GLY A 9 85.24 -35.78 54.76
N ALA A 10 84.75 -37.03 54.85
CA ALA A 10 83.39 -37.55 54.61
C ALA A 10 82.90 -37.57 53.14
N SER A 11 82.82 -38.71 52.44
CA SER A 11 81.90 -39.87 52.58
C SER A 11 80.40 -39.54 52.46
N SER A 12 79.80 -40.07 51.39
CA SER A 12 78.41 -40.54 51.23
C SER A 12 77.30 -39.73 50.52
N ASP A 13 77.54 -38.56 49.89
CA ASP A 13 76.44 -37.83 49.19
C ASP A 13 76.56 -37.72 47.64
N ASN A 14 77.61 -38.28 47.01
CA ASN A 14 77.90 -38.00 45.59
C ASN A 14 77.30 -38.98 44.56
N ARG A 15 76.61 -40.06 44.95
CA ARG A 15 75.99 -40.98 43.97
C ARG A 15 74.57 -40.57 43.57
N ASP A 16 73.77 -40.09 44.52
CA ASP A 16 72.38 -39.70 44.23
C ASP A 16 72.30 -38.38 43.46
N SER A 17 73.25 -37.45 43.68
CA SER A 17 73.31 -36.20 42.92
C SER A 17 73.67 -36.40 41.44
N ALA A 18 74.56 -37.35 41.13
CA ALA A 18 74.99 -37.61 39.74
C ALA A 18 73.89 -38.28 38.91
N GLU A 19 73.11 -39.18 39.51
CA GLU A 19 72.01 -39.87 38.81
C GLU A 19 70.82 -38.93 38.57
N ILE A 20 70.58 -37.97 39.46
CA ILE A 20 69.57 -36.92 39.26
C ILE A 20 69.99 -35.96 38.15
N GLU A 21 71.27 -35.55 38.10
CA GLU A 21 71.80 -34.66 37.08
C GLU A 21 71.77 -35.29 35.68
N GLU A 22 72.04 -36.60 35.57
CA GLU A 22 71.95 -37.34 34.31
C GLU A 22 70.50 -37.46 33.81
N LYS A 23 69.54 -37.78 34.69
CA LYS A 23 68.10 -37.80 34.35
C LYS A 23 67.57 -36.41 33.98
N LEU A 24 68.07 -35.35 34.63
CA LEU A 24 67.71 -33.97 34.28
C LEU A 24 68.22 -33.61 32.88
N ASN A 25 69.50 -33.91 32.58
CA ASN A 25 70.09 -33.66 31.28
C ASN A 25 69.39 -34.44 30.16
N GLN A 26 68.97 -35.67 30.42
CA GLN A 26 68.23 -36.47 29.45
C GLN A 26 66.84 -35.87 29.17
N ARG A 27 66.13 -35.41 30.21
CA ARG A 27 64.88 -34.66 30.04
C ARG A 27 65.05 -33.33 29.32
N PHE A 28 66.13 -32.59 29.58
CA PHE A 28 66.42 -31.35 28.86
C PHE A 28 66.69 -31.61 27.38
N LYS A 29 67.38 -32.71 27.06
CA LYS A 29 67.64 -33.11 25.67
C LYS A 29 66.35 -33.51 24.95
N GLU A 30 65.50 -34.30 25.57
CA GLU A 30 64.18 -34.65 25.02
C GLU A 30 63.30 -33.41 24.82
N TYR A 31 63.32 -32.47 25.76
CA TYR A 31 62.57 -31.22 25.65
C TYR A 31 63.09 -30.35 24.51
N TYR A 32 64.42 -30.27 24.34
CA TYR A 32 65.05 -29.52 23.25
C TYR A 32 64.74 -30.13 21.88
N GLU A 33 64.82 -31.45 21.75
CA GLU A 33 64.48 -32.17 20.52
C GLU A 33 62.99 -32.00 20.15
N LYS A 34 62.10 -32.02 21.14
CA LYS A 34 60.66 -31.80 20.93
C LYS A 34 60.35 -30.34 20.56
N SER A 35 61.06 -29.38 21.14
CA SER A 35 60.95 -27.97 20.78
C SER A 35 61.48 -27.69 19.37
N GLU A 36 62.58 -28.33 18.96
CA GLU A 36 63.07 -28.25 17.59
C GLU A 36 62.13 -28.88 16.58
N ALA A 37 61.51 -30.02 16.92
CA ALA A 37 60.51 -30.65 16.05
C ALA A 37 59.30 -29.73 15.83
N GLN A 38 58.82 -29.06 16.89
CA GLN A 38 57.73 -28.08 16.79
C GLN A 38 58.13 -26.85 15.96
N ASN A 39 59.37 -26.36 16.09
CA ASN A 39 59.84 -25.25 15.25
C ASN A 39 59.92 -25.66 13.77
N ARG A 40 60.41 -26.86 13.47
CA ARG A 40 60.44 -27.37 12.08
C ARG A 40 59.04 -27.54 11.48
N GLU A 41 58.08 -28.02 12.26
CA GLU A 41 56.68 -28.13 11.82
C GLU A 41 56.06 -26.76 11.55
N LYS A 42 56.38 -25.76 12.39
CA LYS A 42 55.96 -24.37 12.21
C LYS A 42 56.56 -23.74 10.95
N ASP A 43 57.83 -24.00 10.65
CA ASP A 43 58.50 -23.49 9.45
C ASP A 43 57.91 -24.09 8.17
N ILE A 44 57.59 -25.39 8.17
CA ILE A 44 56.89 -26.06 7.06
C ILE A 44 55.49 -25.44 6.84
N LEU A 45 54.78 -25.17 7.94
CA LEU A 45 53.47 -24.51 7.89
C LEU A 45 53.55 -23.07 7.37
N LEU A 46 54.62 -22.34 7.69
CA LEU A 46 54.86 -21.00 7.17
C LEU A 46 55.10 -21.05 5.65
N GLN A 47 55.95 -21.97 5.21
CA GLN A 47 56.27 -22.13 3.80
C GLN A 47 55.05 -22.52 2.96
N HIS A 48 54.20 -23.40 3.47
CA HIS A 48 52.92 -23.74 2.82
C HIS A 48 51.93 -22.57 2.79
N LYS A 49 52.00 -21.63 3.75
CA LYS A 49 51.19 -20.40 3.71
C LYS A 49 51.71 -19.43 2.66
N ASP A 50 53.03 -19.27 2.55
CA ASP A 50 53.65 -18.39 1.55
C ASP A 50 53.40 -18.89 0.12
N ASP A 51 53.40 -20.21 -0.09
CA ASP A 51 53.03 -20.82 -1.37
C ASP A 51 51.55 -20.57 -1.72
N ARG A 52 50.64 -20.66 -0.74
CA ARG A 52 49.21 -20.34 -0.95
C ARG A 52 48.99 -18.85 -1.22
N ILE A 53 49.73 -17.96 -0.56
CA ILE A 53 49.67 -16.51 -0.81
C ILE A 53 50.11 -16.24 -2.25
N SER A 54 51.21 -16.84 -2.70
CA SER A 54 51.71 -16.68 -4.07
C SER A 54 50.69 -17.15 -5.13
N ILE A 55 49.98 -18.25 -4.86
CA ILE A 55 48.90 -18.73 -5.75
C ILE A 55 47.73 -17.74 -5.81
N ILE A 56 47.32 -17.18 -4.66
CA ILE A 56 46.23 -16.21 -4.59
C ILE A 56 46.61 -14.91 -5.30
N GLU A 57 47.84 -14.43 -5.13
CA GLU A 57 48.33 -13.23 -5.83
C GLU A 57 48.36 -13.42 -7.35
N ALA A 58 48.75 -14.61 -7.83
CA ALA A 58 48.70 -14.94 -9.25
C ALA A 58 47.26 -14.97 -9.79
N GLN A 59 46.31 -15.55 -9.04
CA GLN A 59 44.90 -15.56 -9.41
C GLN A 59 44.31 -14.15 -9.45
N TYR A 60 44.67 -13.29 -8.49
CA TYR A 60 44.23 -11.91 -8.43
C TYR A 60 44.75 -11.08 -9.61
N ALA A 61 46.01 -11.29 -10.01
CA ALA A 61 46.58 -10.65 -11.20
C ALA A 61 45.83 -11.05 -12.49
N ASP A 62 45.53 -12.33 -12.64
CA ASP A 62 44.80 -12.88 -13.80
C ASP A 62 43.35 -12.36 -13.88
N GLU A 63 42.71 -12.19 -12.73
CA GLU A 63 41.36 -11.61 -12.64
C GLU A 63 41.35 -10.09 -12.91
N LYS A 64 42.40 -9.37 -12.47
CA LYS A 64 42.58 -7.95 -12.77
C LYS A 64 42.74 -7.71 -14.28
N GLU A 65 43.51 -8.54 -14.97
CA GLU A 65 43.66 -8.43 -16.43
C GLU A 65 42.34 -8.71 -17.18
N LYS A 66 41.55 -9.69 -16.69
CA LYS A 66 40.21 -9.97 -17.25
C LYS A 66 39.26 -8.77 -17.07
N ARG A 67 39.29 -8.10 -15.91
CA ARG A 67 38.49 -6.90 -15.66
C ARG A 67 38.87 -5.75 -16.59
N GLU A 68 40.15 -5.50 -16.78
CA GLU A 68 40.65 -4.44 -17.66
C GLU A 68 40.27 -4.69 -19.13
N ARG A 69 40.27 -5.96 -19.58
CA ARG A 69 39.75 -6.33 -20.91
C ARG A 69 38.25 -6.10 -21.05
N ILE A 70 37.46 -6.35 -20.01
CA ILE A 70 36.01 -6.11 -20.03
C ILE A 70 35.72 -4.60 -20.04
N GLU A 71 36.46 -3.81 -19.27
CA GLU A 71 36.31 -2.36 -19.20
C GLU A 71 36.62 -1.69 -20.56
N ASN A 72 37.67 -2.13 -21.24
CA ASN A 72 37.99 -1.66 -22.59
C ASN A 72 36.92 -2.04 -23.63
N LYS A 73 36.31 -3.23 -23.51
CA LYS A 73 35.17 -3.62 -24.37
C LYS A 73 33.94 -2.76 -24.09
N LEU A 74 33.65 -2.47 -22.82
CA LEU A 74 32.52 -1.60 -22.44
C LEU A 74 32.70 -0.18 -23.00
N LYS A 75 33.90 0.39 -22.87
CA LYS A 75 34.22 1.70 -23.45
C LYS A 75 33.99 1.76 -24.97
N THR A 76 34.37 0.70 -25.68
CA THR A 76 34.15 0.58 -27.13
C THR A 76 32.66 0.49 -27.47
N ILE A 77 31.87 -0.23 -26.67
CA ILE A 77 30.42 -0.34 -26.83
C ILE A 77 29.74 1.02 -26.56
N GLU A 78 30.16 1.75 -25.53
CA GLU A 78 29.63 3.07 -25.21
C GLU A 78 29.91 4.10 -26.32
N GLU A 79 31.11 4.09 -26.90
CA GLU A 79 31.46 4.95 -28.04
C GLU A 79 30.61 4.62 -29.28
N ASN A 80 30.37 3.33 -29.55
CA ASN A 80 29.50 2.91 -30.66
C ASN A 80 28.03 3.29 -30.42
N LEU A 81 27.54 3.13 -29.18
CA LEU A 81 26.17 3.52 -28.82
C LEU A 81 25.98 5.04 -28.91
N SER A 82 27.01 5.83 -28.58
CA SER A 82 27.01 7.29 -28.72
C SER A 82 26.92 7.71 -30.19
N LYS A 83 27.71 7.07 -31.07
CA LYS A 83 27.64 7.30 -32.52
C LYS A 83 26.29 6.90 -33.11
N GLU A 84 25.71 5.78 -32.67
CA GLU A 84 24.39 5.34 -33.12
C GLU A 84 23.28 6.32 -32.69
N LYS A 85 23.37 6.85 -31.46
CA LYS A 85 22.44 7.89 -30.98
C LYS A 85 22.53 9.17 -31.81
N GLN A 86 23.74 9.62 -32.14
CA GLN A 86 23.93 10.79 -33.01
C GLN A 86 23.37 10.55 -34.42
N GLN A 87 23.54 9.35 -34.98
CA GLN A 87 22.98 8.99 -36.28
C GLN A 87 21.45 8.95 -36.26
N ARG A 88 20.83 8.49 -35.17
CA ARG A 88 19.37 8.48 -35.00
C ARG A 88 18.79 9.88 -34.93
N ILE A 89 19.41 10.78 -34.17
CA ILE A 89 18.99 12.19 -34.09
C ILE A 89 19.03 12.84 -35.47
N LEU A 90 20.12 12.64 -36.23
CA LEU A 90 20.23 13.19 -37.59
C LEU A 90 19.15 12.64 -38.54
N ASN A 91 18.81 11.36 -38.42
CA ASN A 91 17.75 10.74 -39.22
C ASN A 91 16.35 11.21 -38.80
N GLU A 92 16.13 11.49 -37.52
CA GLU A 92 14.88 12.07 -37.01
C GLU A 92 14.69 13.50 -37.51
N ASP A 93 15.73 14.34 -37.45
CA ASP A 93 15.71 15.71 -37.98
C ASP A 93 15.42 15.72 -39.50
N LEU A 94 16.03 14.80 -40.25
CA LEU A 94 15.80 14.66 -41.70
C LEU A 94 14.37 14.20 -42.01
N ASN A 95 13.82 13.28 -41.22
CA ASN A 95 12.44 12.82 -41.37
C ASN A 95 11.43 13.91 -41.02
N GLU A 96 11.74 14.74 -40.01
CA GLU A 96 10.87 15.86 -39.63
C GLU A 96 10.88 16.97 -40.69
N LEU A 97 12.03 17.24 -41.31
CA LEU A 97 12.13 18.17 -42.44
C LEU A 97 11.33 17.68 -43.65
N ASN A 98 11.45 16.39 -44.00
CA ASN A 98 10.70 15.78 -45.09
C ASN A 98 9.19 15.82 -44.81
N LYS A 99 8.78 15.59 -43.56
CA LYS A 99 7.37 15.66 -43.16
C LYS A 99 6.80 17.07 -43.35
N ARG A 100 7.54 18.11 -42.93
CA ARG A 100 7.13 19.51 -43.11
C ARG A 100 7.01 19.89 -44.59
N GLN A 101 7.94 19.43 -45.43
CA GLN A 101 7.86 19.67 -46.88
C GLN A 101 6.64 18.97 -47.52
N ILE A 102 6.30 17.77 -47.08
CA ILE A 102 5.10 17.06 -47.55
C ILE A 102 3.82 17.76 -47.09
N GLU A 103 3.78 18.27 -45.86
CA GLU A 103 2.64 19.04 -45.34
C GLU A 103 2.44 20.35 -46.11
N GLU A 104 3.51 21.10 -46.41
CA GLU A 104 3.44 22.31 -47.25
C GLU A 104 2.96 22.01 -48.68
N LEU A 105 3.44 20.92 -49.28
CA LEU A 105 2.98 20.48 -50.61
C LEU A 105 1.49 20.11 -50.60
N ASN A 106 1.02 19.42 -49.56
CA ASN A 106 -0.38 19.05 -49.44
C ASN A 106 -1.29 20.27 -49.25
N GLU A 107 -0.88 21.28 -48.47
CA GLU A 107 -1.63 22.54 -48.35
C GLU A 107 -1.72 23.30 -49.68
N GLN A 108 -0.64 23.31 -50.47
CA GLN A 108 -0.65 23.94 -51.79
C GLN A 108 -1.59 23.21 -52.76
N VAL A 109 -1.58 21.88 -52.76
CA VAL A 109 -2.50 21.06 -53.58
C VAL A 109 -3.96 21.30 -53.18
N GLU A 110 -4.26 21.37 -51.87
CA GLU A 110 -5.62 21.60 -51.40
C GLU A 110 -6.13 23.00 -51.79
N LYS A 111 -5.27 24.03 -51.75
CA LYS A 111 -5.60 25.38 -52.25
C LYS A 111 -5.91 25.36 -53.74
N LEU A 112 -5.08 24.71 -54.56
CA LEU A 112 -5.28 24.60 -56.00
C LEU A 112 -6.56 23.82 -56.35
N GLN A 113 -6.89 22.78 -55.59
CA GLN A 113 -8.15 22.04 -55.76
C GLN A 113 -9.37 22.91 -55.46
N LYS A 114 -9.35 23.67 -54.36
CA LYS A 114 -10.44 24.61 -54.01
C LYS A 114 -10.61 25.72 -55.04
N GLU A 115 -9.51 26.24 -55.60
CA GLU A 115 -9.58 27.23 -56.68
C GLU A 115 -10.17 26.64 -57.96
N LYS A 116 -9.77 25.42 -58.33
CA LYS A 116 -10.33 24.71 -59.47
C LYS A 116 -11.83 24.42 -59.31
N GLU A 117 -12.28 24.03 -58.12
CA GLU A 117 -13.70 23.80 -57.83
C GLU A 117 -14.52 25.09 -57.93
N LYS A 118 -13.99 26.22 -57.42
CA LYS A 118 -14.63 27.53 -57.56
C LYS A 118 -14.76 27.94 -59.02
N GLU A 119 -13.74 27.67 -59.84
CA GLU A 119 -13.76 27.98 -61.26
C GLU A 119 -14.76 27.10 -62.03
N ILE A 120 -14.87 25.81 -61.68
CA ILE A 120 -15.88 24.90 -62.23
C ILE A 120 -17.29 25.38 -61.87
N GLN A 121 -17.50 25.84 -60.64
CA GLN A 121 -18.80 26.36 -60.21
C GLN A 121 -19.19 27.63 -60.98
N LYS A 122 -18.26 28.59 -61.12
CA LYS A 122 -18.49 29.80 -61.92
C LYS A 122 -18.88 29.48 -63.37
N ARG A 123 -18.25 28.47 -63.99
CA ARG A 123 -18.59 28.05 -65.35
C ARG A 123 -20.03 27.52 -65.46
N ARG A 124 -20.48 26.74 -64.47
CA ARG A 124 -21.87 26.24 -64.42
C ARG A 124 -22.87 27.38 -64.24
N ASP A 125 -22.58 28.32 -63.35
CA ASP A 125 -23.45 29.47 -63.11
C ASP A 125 -23.59 30.35 -64.36
N ILE A 126 -22.49 30.53 -65.12
CA ILE A 126 -22.51 31.24 -66.42
C ILE A 126 -23.32 30.49 -67.48
N GLU A 127 -23.16 29.16 -67.58
CA GLU A 127 -23.95 28.34 -68.52
C GLU A 127 -25.45 28.39 -68.22
N GLU A 128 -25.83 28.37 -66.93
CA GLU A 128 -27.23 28.46 -66.49
C GLU A 128 -27.82 29.86 -66.77
N MET A 129 -27.05 30.92 -66.52
CA MET A 129 -27.41 32.29 -66.88
C MET A 129 -27.62 32.48 -68.38
N MET A 130 -26.75 31.91 -69.22
CA MET A 130 -26.92 31.96 -70.68
C MET A 130 -28.16 31.21 -71.14
N LYS A 131 -28.50 30.10 -70.48
CA LYS A 131 -29.70 29.31 -70.81
C LYS A 131 -30.98 30.08 -70.50
N LEU A 132 -31.06 30.71 -69.33
CA LEU A 132 -32.19 31.58 -68.95
C LEU A 132 -32.35 32.78 -69.89
N SER A 133 -31.24 33.43 -70.27
CA SER A 133 -31.27 34.55 -71.21
C SER A 133 -31.76 34.14 -72.61
N ASN A 134 -31.36 32.96 -73.09
CA ASN A 134 -31.85 32.44 -74.37
C ASN A 134 -33.34 32.10 -74.33
N GLU A 135 -33.84 31.53 -73.22
CA GLU A 135 -35.26 31.27 -73.03
C GLU A 135 -36.09 32.58 -72.99
N GLU A 136 -35.56 33.65 -72.38
CA GLU A 136 -36.20 34.97 -72.39
C GLU A 136 -36.20 35.61 -73.79
N LYS A 137 -35.10 35.46 -74.55
CA LYS A 137 -35.04 35.91 -75.95
C LYS A 137 -36.08 35.20 -76.82
N GLU A 138 -36.25 33.88 -76.66
CA GLU A 138 -37.28 33.12 -77.40
C GLU A 138 -38.70 33.59 -77.06
N LYS A 139 -38.99 33.86 -75.77
CA LYS A 139 -40.30 34.38 -75.35
C LYS A 139 -40.58 35.77 -75.92
N SER A 140 -39.61 36.68 -75.87
CA SER A 140 -39.74 38.03 -76.43
C SER A 140 -39.91 38.02 -77.95
N LEU A 141 -39.21 37.12 -78.65
CA LEU A 141 -39.35 36.97 -80.10
C LEU A 141 -40.76 36.50 -80.49
N LYS A 142 -41.34 35.58 -79.71
CA LYS A 142 -42.71 35.10 -79.91
C LYS A 142 -43.75 36.21 -79.71
N LEU A 143 -43.62 36.99 -78.64
CA LEU A 143 -44.48 38.15 -78.37
C LEU A 143 -44.38 39.23 -79.45
N ALA A 144 -43.19 39.47 -80.00
CA ALA A 144 -42.99 40.42 -81.10
C ALA A 144 -43.65 39.95 -82.41
N GLN A 145 -43.63 38.64 -82.70
CA GLN A 145 -44.33 38.06 -83.85
C GLN A 145 -45.86 38.18 -83.72
N GLU A 146 -46.40 37.91 -82.54
CA GLU A 146 -47.84 38.06 -82.25
C GLU A 146 -48.31 39.52 -82.37
N ALA A 147 -47.51 40.47 -81.86
CA ALA A 147 -47.80 41.90 -82.00
C ALA A 147 -47.75 42.36 -83.47
N LYS A 148 -46.81 41.83 -84.27
CA LYS A 148 -46.72 42.13 -85.71
C LYS A 148 -47.96 41.63 -86.46
N GLN A 149 -48.41 40.40 -86.20
CA GLN A 149 -49.63 39.85 -86.79
C GLN A 149 -50.87 40.68 -86.42
N SER A 150 -50.98 41.09 -85.15
CA SER A 150 -52.09 41.95 -84.70
C SER A 150 -52.10 43.32 -85.40
N SER A 151 -50.92 43.92 -85.62
CA SER A 151 -50.77 45.18 -86.37
C SER A 151 -51.17 45.03 -87.85
N GLU A 152 -50.76 43.95 -88.51
CA GLU A 152 -51.14 43.66 -89.91
C GLU A 152 -52.67 43.48 -90.04
N ILE A 153 -53.31 42.75 -89.12
CA ILE A 153 -54.77 42.59 -89.08
C ILE A 153 -55.48 43.94 -88.92
N ALA A 154 -54.96 44.83 -88.06
CA ALA A 154 -55.52 46.15 -87.86
C ALA A 154 -55.37 47.05 -89.11
N GLN A 155 -54.23 46.98 -89.81
CA GLN A 155 -54.03 47.69 -91.09
C GLN A 155 -54.98 47.19 -92.18
N GLN A 156 -55.21 45.87 -92.27
CA GLN A 156 -56.15 45.29 -93.22
C GLN A 156 -57.58 45.83 -93.01
N ARG A 157 -58.01 45.93 -91.75
CA ARG A 157 -59.33 46.48 -91.36
C ARG A 157 -59.50 47.95 -91.74
N ILE A 158 -58.44 48.74 -91.61
CA ILE A 158 -58.46 50.16 -92.03
C ILE A 158 -58.66 50.25 -93.55
N ILE A 159 -57.95 49.43 -94.33
CA ILE A 159 -58.10 49.40 -95.80
C ILE A 159 -59.53 49.03 -96.21
N GLU A 160 -60.15 48.04 -95.56
CA GLU A 160 -61.55 47.64 -95.83
C GLU A 160 -62.55 48.76 -95.50
N LEU A 161 -62.33 49.48 -94.41
CA LEU A 161 -63.17 50.61 -93.99
C LEU A 161 -63.01 51.82 -94.94
N GLU A 162 -61.79 52.11 -95.39
CA GLU A 162 -61.51 53.16 -96.39
C GLU A 162 -62.15 52.82 -97.75
N GLY A 163 -62.07 51.56 -98.19
CA GLY A 163 -62.76 51.07 -99.38
C GLY A 163 -64.29 51.21 -99.29
N SER A 164 -64.85 50.89 -98.12
CA SER A 164 -66.28 51.05 -97.85
C SER A 164 -66.72 52.52 -97.84
N ILE A 165 -65.91 53.43 -97.30
CA ILE A 165 -66.17 54.87 -97.30
C ILE A 165 -66.12 55.45 -98.72
N ASN A 166 -65.18 55.03 -99.57
CA ASN A 166 -65.08 55.49 -100.95
C ASN A 166 -66.26 55.02 -101.80
N SER A 167 -66.65 53.74 -101.68
CA SER A 167 -67.86 53.20 -102.33
C SER A 167 -69.13 53.94 -101.90
N ALA A 168 -69.25 54.28 -100.61
CA ALA A 168 -70.39 55.04 -100.09
C ALA A 168 -70.41 56.52 -100.55
N LYS A 169 -69.24 57.13 -100.82
CA LYS A 169 -69.13 58.48 -101.41
C LYS A 169 -69.55 58.53 -102.89
N GLU A 170 -69.29 57.47 -103.66
CA GLU A 170 -69.67 57.36 -105.07
C GLU A 170 -71.18 57.15 -105.30
N GLN A 171 -71.91 56.60 -104.32
CA GLN A 171 -73.34 56.26 -104.48
C GLN A 171 -74.33 57.42 -104.29
N GLY A 172 -73.89 58.64 -103.97
CA GLY A 172 -74.63 59.89 -104.22
C GLY A 172 -76.13 59.97 -103.86
N ARG A 173 -76.60 59.35 -102.77
CA ARG A 173 -78.01 59.45 -102.28
C ARG A 173 -78.09 59.89 -100.82
N ARG A 174 -79.06 60.75 -100.50
CA ARG A 174 -79.30 61.37 -99.17
C ARG A 174 -79.46 60.39 -98.00
N GLU A 175 -79.69 59.10 -98.24
CA GLU A 175 -79.87 58.08 -97.20
C GLU A 175 -78.55 57.51 -96.63
N VAL A 176 -77.39 57.76 -97.28
CA VAL A 176 -76.09 57.15 -96.89
C VAL A 176 -75.30 58.02 -95.88
N ALA A 177 -75.70 59.28 -95.67
CA ALA A 177 -74.96 60.24 -94.85
C ALA A 177 -74.75 59.82 -93.36
N PRO A 178 -75.73 59.23 -92.65
CA PRO A 178 -75.53 58.81 -91.26
C PRO A 178 -74.55 57.63 -91.13
N ILE A 179 -74.58 56.71 -92.12
CA ILE A 179 -73.69 55.55 -92.18
C ILE A 179 -72.26 56.02 -92.48
N LEU A 180 -72.09 57.01 -93.36
CA LEU A 180 -70.78 57.58 -93.67
C LEU A 180 -70.12 58.21 -92.43
N VAL A 181 -70.88 58.98 -91.65
CA VAL A 181 -70.40 59.60 -90.40
C VAL A 181 -70.03 58.55 -89.34
N SER A 182 -70.87 57.53 -89.17
CA SER A 182 -70.58 56.40 -88.27
C SER A 182 -69.32 55.63 -88.68
N THR A 183 -69.14 55.41 -89.98
CA THR A 183 -67.97 54.69 -90.51
C THR A 183 -66.70 55.54 -90.44
N GLN A 184 -66.80 56.87 -90.62
CA GLN A 184 -65.69 57.80 -90.43
C GLN A 184 -65.27 57.91 -88.97
N GLU A 185 -66.19 57.89 -88.00
CA GLU A 185 -65.81 57.89 -86.59
C GLU A 185 -65.15 56.57 -86.19
N LYS A 186 -65.63 55.42 -86.70
CA LYS A 186 -64.95 54.12 -86.51
C LYS A 186 -63.55 54.11 -87.11
N LEU A 187 -63.37 54.67 -88.31
CA LEU A 187 -62.05 54.82 -88.92
C LEU A 187 -61.14 55.70 -88.05
N ARG A 188 -61.65 56.80 -87.52
CA ARG A 188 -60.90 57.72 -86.64
C ARG A 188 -60.44 57.03 -85.35
N VAL A 189 -61.31 56.23 -84.75
CA VAL A 189 -60.99 55.43 -83.55
C VAL A 189 -59.93 54.38 -83.87
N CYS A 190 -60.10 53.60 -84.95
CA CYS A 190 -59.09 52.60 -85.34
C CYS A 190 -57.74 53.24 -85.73
N GLN A 191 -57.73 54.42 -86.37
CA GLN A 191 -56.50 55.15 -86.66
C GLN A 191 -55.81 55.65 -85.38
N SER A 192 -56.58 56.09 -84.38
CA SER A 192 -56.05 56.49 -83.08
C SER A 192 -55.46 55.29 -82.33
N GLU A 193 -56.15 54.15 -82.29
CA GLU A 193 -55.67 52.92 -81.67
C GLU A 193 -54.40 52.41 -82.36
N LEU A 194 -54.36 52.42 -83.70
CA LEU A 194 -53.18 51.99 -84.45
C LEU A 194 -51.97 52.90 -84.18
N LYS A 195 -52.19 54.22 -84.06
CA LYS A 195 -51.14 55.17 -83.68
C LYS A 195 -50.60 54.88 -82.27
N GLN A 196 -51.47 54.58 -81.32
CA GLN A 196 -51.09 54.26 -79.94
C GLN A 196 -50.29 52.96 -79.88
N ILE A 197 -50.69 51.93 -80.63
CA ILE A 197 -49.95 50.67 -80.77
C ILE A 197 -48.59 50.91 -81.44
N GLN A 198 -48.50 51.78 -82.44
CA GLN A 198 -47.24 52.13 -83.10
C GLN A 198 -46.27 52.86 -82.16
N GLU A 199 -46.77 53.80 -81.37
CA GLU A 199 -45.99 54.56 -80.37
C GLU A 199 -45.50 53.64 -79.24
N GLU A 200 -46.35 52.73 -78.75
CA GLU A 200 -45.93 51.71 -77.78
C GLU A 200 -44.88 50.74 -78.36
N LYS A 201 -45.03 50.36 -79.63
CA LYS A 201 -44.06 49.48 -80.31
C LYS A 201 -42.68 50.15 -80.40
N VAL A 202 -42.62 51.42 -80.81
CA VAL A 202 -41.36 52.18 -80.90
C VAL A 202 -40.72 52.33 -79.52
N SER A 203 -41.50 52.68 -78.50
CA SER A 203 -41.01 52.79 -77.11
C SER A 203 -40.45 51.47 -76.57
N LYS A 204 -41.12 50.34 -76.86
CA LYS A 204 -40.66 48.99 -76.48
C LYS A 204 -39.43 48.55 -77.28
N GLU A 205 -39.36 48.85 -78.59
CA GLU A 205 -38.19 48.56 -79.43
C GLU A 205 -36.97 49.37 -78.98
N GLU A 206 -37.12 50.65 -78.62
CA GLU A 206 -36.02 51.48 -78.11
C GLU A 206 -35.49 50.97 -76.77
N LYS A 207 -36.37 50.55 -75.85
CA LYS A 207 -35.97 49.89 -74.59
C LYS A 207 -35.21 48.59 -74.85
N LEU A 208 -35.74 47.73 -75.73
CA LEU A 208 -35.08 46.47 -76.07
C LEU A 208 -33.70 46.69 -76.69
N LYS A 209 -33.56 47.73 -77.53
CA LYS A 209 -32.28 48.10 -78.16
C LYS A 209 -31.25 48.56 -77.13
N HIS A 210 -31.68 49.32 -76.12
CA HIS A 210 -30.81 49.76 -75.03
C HIS A 210 -30.36 48.59 -74.14
N GLU A 211 -31.28 47.68 -73.79
CA GLU A 211 -30.97 46.47 -73.01
C GLU A 211 -30.05 45.53 -73.79
N MET A 212 -30.27 45.33 -75.10
CA MET A 212 -29.37 44.54 -75.94
C MET A 212 -27.98 45.15 -76.06
N GLN A 213 -27.87 46.48 -76.07
CA GLN A 213 -26.58 47.16 -76.09
C GLN A 213 -25.82 46.97 -74.77
N GLN A 214 -26.51 47.10 -73.62
CA GLN A 214 -25.92 46.85 -72.30
C GLN A 214 -25.44 45.39 -72.17
N ILE A 215 -26.26 44.42 -72.57
CA ILE A 215 -25.88 43.00 -72.56
C ILE A 215 -24.70 42.76 -73.50
N GLY A 216 -24.66 43.39 -74.67
CA GLY A 216 -23.53 43.30 -75.61
C GLY A 216 -22.22 43.84 -75.03
N GLU A 217 -22.28 44.95 -74.31
CA GLU A 217 -21.12 45.55 -73.63
C GLU A 217 -20.63 44.67 -72.47
N GLU A 218 -21.54 44.09 -71.68
CA GLU A 218 -21.20 43.15 -70.60
C GLU A 218 -20.56 41.87 -71.15
N LEU A 219 -21.12 41.30 -72.22
CA LEU A 219 -20.60 40.09 -72.87
C LEU A 219 -19.22 40.33 -73.49
N SER A 220 -18.98 41.55 -73.99
CA SER A 220 -17.67 41.98 -74.48
C SER A 220 -16.65 42.09 -73.36
N LYS A 221 -17.03 42.64 -72.20
CA LYS A 221 -16.17 42.67 -71.00
C LYS A 221 -15.86 41.26 -70.50
N THR A 222 -16.86 40.40 -70.37
CA THR A 222 -16.64 39.01 -69.90
C THR A 222 -15.76 38.23 -70.87
N LYS A 223 -15.91 38.45 -72.18
CA LYS A 223 -15.06 37.82 -73.19
C LYS A 223 -13.60 38.25 -73.04
N ILE A 224 -13.34 39.53 -72.85
CA ILE A 224 -11.99 40.06 -72.61
C ILE A 224 -11.41 39.48 -71.31
N GLU A 225 -12.21 39.38 -70.24
CA GLU A 225 -11.77 38.77 -68.97
C GLU A 225 -11.44 37.28 -69.12
N LEU A 226 -12.22 36.53 -69.90
CA LEU A 226 -11.96 35.13 -70.23
C LEU A 226 -10.68 34.97 -71.06
N GLU A 227 -10.44 35.89 -71.99
CA GLU A 227 -9.24 35.91 -72.83
C GLU A 227 -7.99 36.23 -72.00
N ILE A 228 -8.08 37.20 -71.08
CA ILE A 228 -7.02 37.50 -70.10
C ILE A 228 -6.76 36.30 -69.19
N SER A 229 -7.82 35.59 -68.77
CA SER A 229 -7.70 34.40 -67.93
C SER A 229 -7.06 33.24 -68.70
N ASN A 230 -7.41 33.04 -69.97
CA ASN A 230 -6.77 32.05 -70.84
C ASN A 230 -5.29 32.37 -71.09
N ILE A 231 -4.95 33.64 -71.34
CA ILE A 231 -3.55 34.08 -71.48
C ILE A 231 -2.77 33.84 -70.18
N LYS A 232 -3.38 34.05 -69.01
CA LYS A 232 -2.78 33.71 -67.72
C LYS A 232 -2.56 32.21 -67.56
N CYS A 233 -3.53 31.38 -67.92
CA CYS A 233 -3.41 29.93 -67.89
C CYS A 233 -2.33 29.42 -68.87
N GLU A 234 -2.25 29.97 -70.09
CA GLU A 234 -1.17 29.68 -71.04
C GLU A 234 0.18 30.15 -70.53
N SER A 235 0.26 31.31 -69.87
CA SER A 235 1.50 31.78 -69.23
C SER A 235 1.96 30.85 -68.11
N ILE A 236 1.04 30.34 -67.28
CA ILE A 236 1.35 29.39 -66.20
C ILE A 236 1.75 28.04 -66.79
N GLN A 237 1.06 27.58 -67.84
CA GLN A 237 1.39 26.35 -68.55
C GLN A 237 2.76 26.45 -69.21
N ASN A 238 3.08 27.59 -69.84
CA ASN A 238 4.39 27.87 -70.42
C ASN A 238 5.46 27.98 -69.32
N GLN A 239 5.14 28.54 -68.15
CA GLN A 239 6.06 28.54 -67.00
C GLN A 239 6.35 27.13 -66.51
N TYR A 240 5.31 26.31 -66.34
CA TYR A 240 5.44 24.90 -65.95
C TYR A 240 6.22 24.09 -66.99
N ASP A 241 5.95 24.30 -68.28
CA ASP A 241 6.68 23.64 -69.37
C ASP A 241 8.12 24.16 -69.48
N THR A 242 8.37 25.43 -69.16
CA THR A 242 9.73 26.00 -69.06
C THR A 242 10.48 25.42 -67.87
N GLU A 243 9.86 25.31 -66.69
CA GLU A 243 10.44 24.69 -65.50
C GLU A 243 10.68 23.19 -65.69
N LYS A 244 9.76 22.51 -66.37
CA LYS A 244 9.91 21.12 -66.79
C LYS A 244 11.03 20.97 -67.83
N GLN A 245 11.15 21.89 -68.78
CA GLN A 245 12.27 21.92 -69.72
C GLN A 245 13.59 22.25 -69.01
N GLN A 246 13.60 23.13 -68.01
CA GLN A 246 14.77 23.40 -67.18
C GLN A 246 15.15 22.20 -66.31
N TRP A 247 14.17 21.46 -65.79
CA TRP A 247 14.41 20.22 -65.04
C TRP A 247 14.95 19.11 -65.96
N VAL A 248 14.39 18.96 -67.16
CA VAL A 248 14.91 18.03 -68.18
C VAL A 248 16.29 18.48 -68.68
N GLN A 249 16.53 19.77 -68.85
CA GLN A 249 17.84 20.33 -69.17
C GLN A 249 18.81 20.09 -68.03
N LYS A 250 18.41 20.23 -66.76
CA LYS A 250 19.23 19.94 -65.58
C LYS A 250 19.56 18.44 -65.47
N GLN A 251 18.61 17.56 -65.79
CA GLN A 251 18.85 16.11 -65.91
C GLN A 251 19.75 15.76 -67.12
N GLN A 252 19.63 16.48 -68.23
CA GLN A 252 20.50 16.35 -69.40
C GLN A 252 21.87 16.99 -69.17
N GLN A 253 21.98 17.99 -68.28
CA GLN A 253 23.20 18.68 -67.87
C GLN A 253 23.94 17.88 -66.80
N GLU A 254 23.24 17.21 -65.89
CA GLU A 254 23.79 16.17 -65.00
C GLU A 254 24.27 14.93 -65.81
N LYS A 255 23.63 14.61 -66.95
CA LYS A 255 24.12 13.61 -67.91
C LYS A 255 25.22 14.14 -68.86
N LYS A 256 25.29 15.45 -69.15
CA LYS A 256 26.31 16.11 -70.00
C LYS A 256 27.57 16.51 -69.22
N GLU A 257 27.48 16.76 -67.92
CA GLU A 257 28.63 16.94 -67.01
C GLU A 257 29.38 15.60 -66.77
N GLN A 258 28.82 14.47 -67.24
CA GLN A 258 29.51 13.20 -67.42
C GLN A 258 30.01 12.92 -68.85
N LYS A 259 29.77 13.80 -69.84
CA LYS A 259 30.31 13.64 -71.21
C LYS A 259 30.21 14.90 -72.08
N ASP A 260 31.10 15.85 -71.81
CA ASP A 260 31.81 16.73 -72.75
C ASP A 260 32.87 17.48 -71.91
N ASN A 261 34.08 16.96 -71.75
CA ASN A 261 35.21 17.39 -72.59
C ASN A 261 35.01 17.12 -74.08
N ASN A 262 34.68 18.21 -74.77
CA ASN A 262 35.07 18.63 -76.11
C ASN A 262 34.59 17.84 -77.35
N ASN A 263 33.72 18.53 -78.09
CA ASN A 263 33.75 18.80 -79.53
C ASN A 263 34.18 17.66 -80.48
N ASP A 264 33.14 17.10 -81.11
CA ASP A 264 32.98 16.79 -82.55
C ASP A 264 34.18 16.32 -83.40
N LYS A 265 33.90 15.23 -84.13
CA LYS A 265 34.43 14.93 -85.49
C LYS A 265 35.72 14.09 -85.61
N GLU A 266 35.83 13.07 -84.76
CA GLU A 266 36.34 11.72 -85.10
C GLU A 266 35.22 10.66 -84.86
N LYS A 267 33.97 11.04 -85.14
CA LYS A 267 32.74 10.29 -84.79
C LYS A 267 32.47 9.03 -85.61
N SER A 268 33.31 8.66 -86.58
CA SER A 268 33.03 7.53 -87.49
C SER A 268 33.67 6.22 -87.03
N ASP A 269 34.95 6.23 -86.62
CA ASP A 269 35.71 4.97 -86.49
C ASP A 269 35.65 4.35 -85.08
N ARG A 270 35.14 5.09 -84.10
CA ARG A 270 35.01 4.65 -82.70
C ARG A 270 33.73 3.86 -82.41
N PHE A 271 32.71 3.97 -83.27
CA PHE A 271 31.41 3.33 -83.06
C PHE A 271 31.48 1.80 -83.20
N GLU A 272 32.32 1.31 -84.13
CA GLU A 272 32.49 -0.13 -84.40
C GLU A 272 33.23 -0.84 -83.26
N ALA A 273 34.27 -0.21 -82.69
CA ALA A 273 35.04 -0.77 -81.58
C ALA A 273 34.26 -0.78 -80.26
N LEU A 274 33.43 0.24 -80.00
CA LEU A 274 32.59 0.32 -78.81
C LEU A 274 31.39 -0.63 -78.86
N PHE A 275 30.88 -0.97 -80.05
CA PHE A 275 29.82 -1.98 -80.19
C PHE A 275 30.31 -3.37 -79.75
N GLN A 276 31.52 -3.76 -80.15
CA GLN A 276 32.14 -5.03 -79.75
C GLN A 276 32.48 -5.07 -78.25
N GLN A 277 33.01 -3.97 -77.70
CA GLN A 277 33.28 -3.87 -76.26
C GLN A 277 31.99 -3.85 -75.42
N GLY A 278 30.91 -3.29 -75.96
CA GLY A 278 29.58 -3.27 -75.34
C GLY A 278 28.91 -4.65 -75.31
N GLU A 279 29.04 -5.47 -76.37
CA GLU A 279 28.58 -6.87 -76.37
C GLU A 279 29.31 -7.70 -75.31
N GLU A 280 30.63 -7.52 -75.17
CA GLU A 280 31.45 -8.26 -74.21
C GLU A 280 31.18 -7.83 -72.75
N GLN A 281 30.96 -6.53 -72.52
CA GLN A 281 30.49 -6.04 -71.22
C GLN A 281 29.05 -6.49 -70.92
N ARG A 282 28.15 -6.57 -71.91
CA ARG A 282 26.79 -7.09 -71.71
C ARG A 282 26.79 -8.57 -71.34
N ARG A 283 27.64 -9.39 -71.95
CA ARG A 283 27.82 -10.82 -71.56
C ARG A 283 28.41 -10.97 -70.15
N LYS A 284 29.36 -10.12 -69.76
CA LYS A 284 29.85 -10.09 -68.37
C LYS A 284 28.77 -9.66 -67.38
N LEU A 285 28.00 -8.62 -67.71
CA LEU A 285 26.88 -8.16 -66.87
C LEU A 285 25.76 -9.22 -66.79
N GLU A 286 25.44 -9.94 -67.87
CA GLU A 286 24.47 -11.04 -67.83
C GLU A 286 24.96 -12.22 -66.99
N SER A 287 26.27 -12.52 -67.03
CA SER A 287 26.87 -13.54 -66.17
C SER A 287 26.89 -13.12 -64.70
N GLU A 288 27.18 -11.85 -64.41
CA GLU A 288 27.16 -11.29 -63.05
C GLU A 288 25.72 -11.19 -62.52
N LEU A 289 24.77 -10.78 -63.35
CA LEU A 289 23.34 -10.75 -63.00
C LEU A 289 22.79 -12.15 -62.73
N ARG A 290 23.24 -13.18 -63.47
CA ARG A 290 22.89 -14.58 -63.16
C ARG A 290 23.47 -15.04 -61.83
N LYS A 291 24.72 -14.71 -61.52
CA LYS A 291 25.31 -14.99 -60.20
C LYS A 291 24.59 -14.25 -59.08
N GLU A 292 24.27 -12.97 -59.29
CA GLU A 292 23.53 -12.16 -58.31
C GLU A 292 22.10 -12.69 -58.13
N GLN A 293 21.43 -13.17 -59.20
CA GLN A 293 20.12 -13.82 -59.11
C GLN A 293 20.19 -15.15 -58.34
N GLU A 294 21.24 -15.95 -58.53
CA GLU A 294 21.47 -17.17 -57.74
C GLU A 294 21.79 -16.86 -56.28
N GLU A 295 22.58 -15.82 -56.00
CA GLU A 295 22.85 -15.34 -54.65
C GLU A 295 21.60 -14.77 -53.98
N ARG A 296 20.76 -14.03 -54.71
CA ARG A 296 19.43 -13.58 -54.23
C ARG A 296 18.53 -14.77 -53.96
N MET A 297 18.50 -15.80 -54.80
CA MET A 297 17.74 -17.03 -54.55
C MET A 297 18.24 -17.77 -53.30
N LYS A 298 19.56 -17.83 -53.07
CA LYS A 298 20.14 -18.38 -51.84
C LYS A 298 19.81 -17.53 -50.62
N ALA A 299 19.88 -16.20 -50.74
CA ALA A 299 19.51 -15.27 -49.68
C ALA A 299 18.01 -15.34 -49.34
N VAL A 300 17.14 -15.57 -50.34
CA VAL A 300 15.71 -15.82 -50.13
C VAL A 300 15.48 -17.15 -49.43
N ARG A 301 16.22 -18.22 -49.77
CA ARG A 301 16.15 -19.50 -49.01
C ARG A 301 16.61 -19.34 -47.57
N ILE A 302 17.73 -18.65 -47.34
CA ILE A 302 18.23 -18.38 -45.99
C ILE A 302 17.25 -17.50 -45.21
N ARG A 303 16.65 -16.48 -45.85
CA ARG A 303 15.58 -15.68 -45.22
C ARG A 303 14.37 -16.55 -44.88
N LYS A 304 13.96 -17.46 -45.75
CA LYS A 304 12.84 -18.36 -45.50
C LYS A 304 13.14 -19.33 -44.35
N GLU A 305 14.36 -19.85 -44.25
CA GLU A 305 14.80 -20.68 -43.12
C GLU A 305 14.90 -19.88 -41.80
N ILE A 306 15.34 -18.61 -41.86
CA ILE A 306 15.34 -17.71 -40.70
C ILE A 306 13.91 -17.39 -40.28
N GLU A 307 12.99 -17.21 -41.23
CA GLU A 307 11.59 -16.90 -40.97
C GLU A 307 10.85 -18.12 -40.41
N GLU A 308 11.11 -19.33 -40.92
CA GLU A 308 10.63 -20.57 -40.34
C GLU A 308 11.18 -20.79 -38.91
N LYS A 309 12.48 -20.51 -38.67
CA LYS A 309 13.06 -20.51 -37.31
C LYS A 309 12.46 -19.43 -36.41
N PHE A 310 12.13 -18.28 -36.96
CA PHE A 310 11.48 -17.20 -36.21
C PHE A 310 10.05 -17.60 -35.82
N VAL A 311 9.30 -18.23 -36.70
CA VAL A 311 7.96 -18.76 -36.41
C VAL A 311 8.03 -19.84 -35.33
N LEU A 312 8.98 -20.78 -35.44
CA LEU A 312 9.23 -21.81 -34.40
C LEU A 312 9.64 -21.19 -33.05
N ASN A 313 10.57 -20.23 -33.05
CA ASN A 313 10.96 -19.52 -31.83
C ASN A 313 9.80 -18.70 -31.24
N GLU A 314 8.94 -18.13 -32.07
CA GLU A 314 7.77 -17.37 -31.63
C GLU A 314 6.68 -18.31 -31.07
N GLU A 315 6.53 -19.51 -31.60
CA GLU A 315 5.67 -20.57 -31.03
C GLU A 315 6.22 -21.09 -29.71
N GLU A 316 7.53 -21.35 -29.60
CA GLU A 316 8.17 -21.73 -28.33
C GLU A 316 8.07 -20.60 -27.31
N ARG A 317 8.30 -19.35 -27.71
CA ARG A 317 8.10 -18.17 -26.86
C ARG A 317 6.64 -18.06 -26.39
N ARG A 318 5.66 -18.39 -27.24
CA ARG A 318 4.24 -18.42 -26.83
C ARG A 318 3.97 -19.54 -25.83
N LYS A 319 4.55 -20.73 -25.99
CA LYS A 319 4.44 -21.84 -25.02
C LYS A 319 5.09 -21.49 -23.68
N VAL A 320 6.31 -20.92 -23.70
CA VAL A 320 7.00 -20.45 -22.48
C VAL A 320 6.23 -19.32 -21.82
N LYS A 321 5.68 -18.37 -22.58
CA LYS A 321 4.84 -17.29 -22.05
C LYS A 321 3.53 -17.81 -21.47
N GLN A 322 2.97 -18.88 -22.00
CA GLN A 322 1.79 -19.54 -21.46
C GLN A 322 2.13 -20.31 -20.17
N GLN A 323 3.27 -21.01 -20.12
CA GLN A 323 3.78 -21.64 -18.89
C GLN A 323 4.09 -20.61 -17.79
N LEU A 324 4.74 -19.51 -18.12
CA LEU A 324 5.00 -18.42 -17.18
C LEU A 324 3.71 -17.81 -16.65
N ARG A 325 2.65 -17.73 -17.46
CA ARG A 325 1.32 -17.30 -16.97
C ARG A 325 0.71 -18.29 -15.99
N PHE A 326 0.81 -19.59 -16.26
CA PHE A 326 0.34 -20.61 -15.31
C PHE A 326 1.14 -20.59 -14.01
N GLU A 327 2.47 -20.42 -14.08
CA GLU A 327 3.32 -20.26 -12.89
C GLU A 327 3.06 -18.94 -12.15
N GLU A 328 2.76 -17.85 -12.86
CA GLU A 328 2.35 -16.57 -12.27
C GLU A 328 0.99 -16.71 -11.58
N ASP A 329 0.02 -17.39 -12.20
CA ASP A 329 -1.31 -17.63 -11.62
C ASP A 329 -1.20 -18.58 -10.39
N GLU A 330 -0.34 -19.59 -10.42
CA GLU A 330 -0.03 -20.44 -9.26
C GLU A 330 0.68 -19.64 -8.15
N LYS A 331 1.64 -18.77 -8.48
CA LYS A 331 2.30 -17.90 -7.51
C LYS A 331 1.33 -16.88 -6.91
N ILE A 332 0.41 -16.33 -7.70
CA ILE A 332 -0.63 -15.42 -7.22
C ILE A 332 -1.58 -16.18 -6.28
N SER A 333 -1.99 -17.40 -6.63
CA SER A 333 -2.82 -18.25 -5.77
C SER A 333 -2.12 -18.59 -4.44
N ALA A 334 -0.83 -18.95 -4.49
CA ALA A 334 -0.01 -19.21 -3.32
C ALA A 334 0.22 -17.95 -2.47
N LEU A 335 0.46 -16.79 -3.09
CA LEU A 335 0.55 -15.50 -2.40
C LEU A 335 -0.76 -15.13 -1.72
N THR A 336 -1.90 -15.40 -2.35
CA THR A 336 -3.22 -15.13 -1.75
C THR A 336 -3.44 -16.02 -0.52
N GLN A 337 -3.02 -17.29 -0.58
CA GLN A 337 -3.06 -18.19 0.59
C GLN A 337 -2.10 -17.75 1.70
N VAL A 338 -0.90 -17.28 1.36
CA VAL A 338 0.06 -16.75 2.34
C VAL A 338 -0.47 -15.47 2.98
N GLU A 339 -1.07 -14.55 2.22
CA GLU A 339 -1.72 -13.35 2.76
C GLU A 339 -2.89 -13.70 3.69
N GLU A 340 -3.68 -14.72 3.36
CA GLU A 340 -4.78 -15.19 4.20
C GLU A 340 -4.27 -15.86 5.49
N LEU A 341 -3.18 -16.63 5.41
CA LEU A 341 -2.49 -17.21 6.58
C LEU A 341 -1.85 -16.12 7.46
N GLU A 342 -1.19 -15.13 6.87
CA GLU A 342 -0.61 -14.00 7.61
C GLU A 342 -1.68 -13.16 8.31
N LYS A 343 -2.83 -12.96 7.66
CA LYS A 343 -3.98 -12.27 8.26
C LYS A 343 -4.54 -13.07 9.44
N ASN A 344 -4.67 -14.39 9.29
CA ASN A 344 -5.09 -15.27 10.39
C ASN A 344 -4.09 -15.26 11.55
N GLU A 345 -2.78 -15.30 11.28
CA GLU A 345 -1.76 -15.17 12.32
C GLU A 345 -1.76 -13.80 13.01
N GLN A 346 -2.03 -12.72 12.27
CA GLN A 346 -2.15 -11.37 12.85
C GLN A 346 -3.38 -11.26 13.75
N GLU A 347 -4.52 -11.83 13.34
CA GLU A 347 -5.71 -11.91 14.18
C GLU A 347 -5.46 -12.76 15.43
N GLU A 348 -4.74 -13.88 15.31
CA GLU A 348 -4.39 -14.72 16.46
C GLU A 348 -3.39 -14.05 17.39
N ARG A 349 -2.36 -13.38 16.86
CA ARG A 349 -1.42 -12.56 17.65
C ARG A 349 -2.16 -11.46 18.42
N LYS A 350 -3.13 -10.80 17.78
CA LYS A 350 -3.96 -9.79 18.47
C LYS A 350 -4.77 -10.41 19.60
N ARG A 351 -5.42 -11.56 19.38
CA ARG A 351 -6.13 -12.29 20.46
C ARG A 351 -5.21 -12.68 21.61
N ARG A 352 -3.97 -13.09 21.33
CA ARG A 352 -2.96 -13.41 22.37
C ARG A 352 -2.54 -12.17 23.15
N ILE A 353 -2.32 -11.03 22.49
CA ILE A 353 -1.99 -9.76 23.15
C ILE A 353 -3.13 -9.31 24.06
N ASP A 354 -4.37 -9.41 23.58
CA ASP A 354 -5.56 -9.05 24.36
C ASP A 354 -5.71 -9.98 25.59
N ALA A 355 -5.56 -11.30 25.41
CA ALA A 355 -5.58 -12.28 26.49
C ALA A 355 -4.43 -12.10 27.50
N GLU A 356 -3.22 -11.74 27.04
CA GLU A 356 -2.09 -11.42 27.92
C GLU A 356 -2.31 -10.13 28.70
N SER A 357 -2.94 -9.13 28.08
CA SER A 357 -3.34 -7.90 28.77
C SER A 357 -4.36 -8.19 29.87
N GLU A 358 -5.37 -9.00 29.57
CA GLU A 358 -6.39 -9.42 30.53
C GLU A 358 -5.79 -10.25 31.67
N ASN A 359 -4.91 -11.21 31.37
CA ASN A 359 -4.18 -11.99 32.38
C ASN A 359 -3.28 -11.12 33.27
N ARG A 360 -2.63 -10.08 32.71
CA ARG A 360 -1.86 -9.11 33.51
C ARG A 360 -2.75 -8.32 34.46
N SER A 361 -3.94 -7.91 34.00
CA SER A 361 -4.92 -7.21 34.84
C SER A 361 -5.43 -8.10 35.97
N LEU A 362 -5.83 -9.34 35.65
CA LEU A 362 -6.28 -10.32 36.64
C LEU A 362 -5.19 -10.68 37.64
N LYS A 363 -3.92 -10.78 37.20
CA LYS A 363 -2.79 -11.01 38.10
C LYS A 363 -2.59 -9.84 39.06
N TRP A 364 -2.69 -8.61 38.57
CA TRP A 364 -2.60 -7.41 39.40
C TRP A 364 -3.73 -7.34 40.43
N GLU A 365 -4.97 -7.63 40.04
CA GLU A 365 -6.10 -7.69 40.96
C GLU A 365 -5.95 -8.80 42.00
N ASN A 366 -5.49 -9.99 41.60
CA ASN A 366 -5.19 -11.08 42.52
C ASN A 366 -4.11 -10.72 43.54
N ASP A 367 -3.03 -10.06 43.12
CA ASP A 367 -1.97 -9.61 44.02
C ASP A 367 -2.47 -8.52 44.98
N LYS A 368 -3.37 -7.64 44.53
CA LYS A 368 -4.05 -6.67 45.38
C LYS A 368 -4.96 -7.35 46.41
N MET A 369 -5.77 -8.32 45.99
CA MET A 369 -6.63 -9.10 46.89
C MET A 369 -5.81 -9.90 47.91
N LYS A 370 -4.68 -10.49 47.52
CA LYS A 370 -3.77 -11.20 48.45
C LYS A 370 -3.24 -10.27 49.54
N LYS A 371 -2.75 -9.08 49.16
CA LYS A 371 -2.28 -8.08 50.14
C LYS A 371 -3.38 -7.67 51.11
N GLU A 372 -4.61 -7.55 50.63
CA GLU A 372 -5.75 -7.22 51.49
C GLU A 372 -6.14 -8.36 52.42
N ILE A 373 -6.12 -9.61 51.94
CA ILE A 373 -6.31 -10.79 52.77
C ILE A 373 -5.24 -10.86 53.87
N ASP A 374 -3.97 -10.58 53.54
CA ASP A 374 -2.89 -10.59 54.52
C ASP A 374 -3.01 -9.45 55.54
N ARG A 375 -3.49 -8.27 55.12
CA ARG A 375 -3.84 -7.17 56.03
C ARG A 375 -4.96 -7.59 57.00
N LEU A 376 -6.05 -8.14 56.48
CA LEU A 376 -7.19 -8.60 57.30
C LEU A 376 -6.79 -9.73 58.25
N LYS A 377 -5.87 -10.62 57.86
CA LYS A 377 -5.30 -11.63 58.76
C LYS A 377 -4.51 -11.00 59.90
N TYR A 378 -3.69 -9.99 59.61
CA TYR A 378 -2.94 -9.26 60.63
C TYR A 378 -3.88 -8.56 61.61
N GLU A 379 -4.87 -7.84 61.11
CA GLU A 379 -5.89 -7.16 61.93
C GLU A 379 -6.67 -8.14 62.81
N ASN A 380 -7.05 -9.30 62.27
CA ASN A 380 -7.73 -10.34 63.04
C ASN A 380 -6.83 -10.95 64.14
N GLU A 381 -5.53 -11.12 63.91
CA GLU A 381 -4.59 -11.57 64.95
C GLU A 381 -4.36 -10.51 66.03
N GLU A 382 -4.25 -9.23 65.67
CA GLU A 382 -4.22 -8.11 66.63
C GLU A 382 -5.49 -8.08 67.50
N GLU A 383 -6.67 -8.26 66.88
CA GLU A 383 -7.93 -8.30 67.62
C GLU A 383 -8.00 -9.52 68.54
N LYS A 384 -7.55 -10.71 68.10
CA LYS A 384 -7.45 -11.89 68.96
C LYS A 384 -6.51 -11.67 70.14
N ASN A 385 -5.37 -11.03 69.92
CA ASN A 385 -4.41 -10.74 70.98
C ASN A 385 -5.00 -9.73 71.98
N SER A 386 -5.67 -8.68 71.48
CA SER A 386 -6.40 -7.74 72.32
C SER A 386 -7.48 -8.44 73.16
N ARG A 387 -8.27 -9.35 72.57
CA ARG A 387 -9.26 -10.14 73.30
C ARG A 387 -8.63 -11.04 74.37
N LYS A 388 -7.48 -11.67 74.08
CA LYS A 388 -6.73 -12.47 75.07
C LYS A 388 -6.23 -11.59 76.22
N GLU A 389 -5.72 -10.40 75.94
CA GLU A 389 -5.29 -9.45 76.98
C GLU A 389 -6.44 -8.99 77.86
N PHE A 390 -7.61 -8.71 77.28
CA PHE A 390 -8.81 -8.39 78.05
C PHE A 390 -9.26 -9.57 78.92
N GLN A 391 -9.21 -10.79 78.40
CA GLN A 391 -9.54 -12.00 79.17
C GLN A 391 -8.56 -12.18 80.35
N ILE A 392 -7.26 -12.04 80.12
CA ILE A 392 -6.24 -12.14 81.18
C ILE A 392 -6.47 -11.09 82.26
N LYS A 393 -6.78 -9.83 81.89
CA LYS A 393 -7.08 -8.77 82.87
C LYS A 393 -8.33 -9.10 83.69
N TYR A 394 -9.39 -9.59 83.03
CA TYR A 394 -10.61 -9.99 83.71
C TYR A 394 -10.38 -11.15 84.69
N ASP A 395 -9.60 -12.16 84.28
CA ASP A 395 -9.27 -13.31 85.14
C ASP A 395 -8.40 -12.90 86.34
N ILE A 396 -7.43 -11.98 86.15
CA ILE A 396 -6.63 -11.42 87.25
C ILE A 396 -7.52 -10.68 88.27
N GLU A 397 -8.49 -9.90 87.80
CA GLU A 397 -9.39 -9.14 88.66
C GLU A 397 -10.35 -10.06 89.45
N ILE A 398 -10.84 -11.14 88.84
CA ILE A 398 -11.59 -12.20 89.52
C ILE A 398 -10.73 -12.86 90.60
N ASP A 399 -9.49 -13.21 90.29
CA ASP A 399 -8.54 -13.83 91.22
C ASP A 399 -8.19 -12.89 92.39
N GLU A 400 -8.07 -11.59 92.15
CA GLU A 400 -7.83 -10.59 93.18
C GLU A 400 -9.03 -10.44 94.12
N GLN A 401 -10.25 -10.41 93.58
CA GLN A 401 -11.48 -10.44 94.39
C GLN A 401 -11.62 -11.73 95.21
N LEU A 402 -11.22 -12.88 94.65
CA LEU A 402 -11.16 -14.15 95.38
C LEU A 402 -10.14 -14.12 96.52
N ARG A 403 -8.93 -13.59 96.28
CA ARG A 403 -7.90 -13.40 97.33
C ARG A 403 -8.36 -12.44 98.43
N GLU A 404 -9.04 -11.34 98.07
CA GLU A 404 -9.64 -10.43 99.05
C GLU A 404 -10.75 -11.11 99.87
N ALA A 405 -11.58 -11.95 99.24
CA ALA A 405 -12.59 -12.71 99.95
C ALA A 405 -11.97 -13.76 100.89
N GLU A 406 -10.92 -14.46 100.47
CA GLU A 406 -10.18 -15.42 101.31
C GLU A 406 -9.49 -14.76 102.49
N THR A 407 -8.82 -13.62 102.28
CA THR A 407 -8.18 -12.86 103.36
C THR A 407 -9.21 -12.33 104.37
N ARG A 408 -10.37 -11.82 103.92
CA ARG A 408 -11.48 -11.47 104.81
C ARG A 408 -11.98 -12.67 105.62
N LYS A 409 -12.10 -13.85 105.00
CA LYS A 409 -12.50 -15.09 105.66
C LYS A 409 -11.47 -15.54 106.71
N GLN A 410 -10.18 -15.41 106.40
CA GLN A 410 -9.10 -15.72 107.35
C GLN A 410 -9.10 -14.76 108.55
N ILE A 411 -9.29 -13.45 108.34
CA ILE A 411 -9.43 -12.48 109.43
C ILE A 411 -10.63 -12.81 110.33
N GLU A 412 -11.77 -13.22 109.74
CA GLU A 412 -12.95 -13.62 110.51
C GLU A 412 -12.70 -14.89 111.35
N ILE A 413 -11.98 -15.87 110.79
CA ILE A 413 -11.54 -17.08 111.51
C ILE A 413 -10.58 -16.70 112.65
N GLN A 414 -9.64 -15.78 112.41
CA GLN A 414 -8.68 -15.31 113.41
C GLN A 414 -9.40 -14.65 114.59
N LEU A 415 -10.38 -13.76 114.33
CA LEU A 415 -11.18 -13.10 115.35
C LEU A 415 -12.06 -14.08 116.15
N LYS A 416 -12.57 -15.15 115.51
CA LYS A 416 -13.28 -16.22 116.21
C LYS A 416 -12.36 -17.05 117.09
N LYS A 417 -11.13 -17.34 116.63
CA LYS A 417 -10.11 -18.08 117.39
C LYS A 417 -9.63 -17.28 118.61
N GLU A 418 -9.40 -15.98 118.45
CA GLU A 418 -9.00 -15.08 119.55
C GLU A 418 -10.08 -14.95 120.64
N LYS A 419 -11.37 -15.05 120.28
CA LYS A 419 -12.48 -15.12 121.25
C LYS A 419 -12.50 -16.43 122.04
N ILE A 420 -12.21 -17.55 121.37
CA ILE A 420 -12.14 -18.89 122.01
C ILE A 420 -10.95 -18.94 122.97
N ASP A 421 -9.77 -18.49 122.52
CA ASP A 421 -8.54 -18.49 123.34
C ASP A 421 -8.70 -17.60 124.60
N LYS A 422 -9.42 -16.48 124.51
CA LYS A 422 -9.76 -15.64 125.68
C LYS A 422 -10.74 -16.32 126.65
N GLN A 423 -11.69 -17.13 126.18
CA GLN A 423 -12.59 -17.90 127.04
C GLN A 423 -11.87 -19.08 127.73
N GLU A 424 -10.98 -19.77 127.02
CA GLU A 424 -10.18 -20.87 127.59
C GLU A 424 -9.14 -20.38 128.62
N ALA A 425 -8.57 -19.18 128.44
CA ALA A 425 -7.65 -18.58 129.40
C ALA A 425 -8.33 -18.24 130.74
N ILE A 426 -9.59 -17.81 130.71
CA ILE A 426 -10.38 -17.51 131.92
C ILE A 426 -10.69 -18.80 132.69
N GLN A 427 -11.11 -19.87 132.01
CA GLN A 427 -11.38 -21.16 132.66
C GLN A 427 -10.11 -21.80 133.26
N LYS A 428 -8.95 -21.69 132.58
CA LYS A 428 -7.67 -22.20 133.12
C LYS A 428 -7.19 -21.45 134.35
N ALA A 429 -7.47 -20.16 134.47
CA ALA A 429 -7.09 -19.36 135.64
C ALA A 429 -7.89 -19.76 136.89
N GLU A 430 -9.21 -19.97 136.77
CA GLU A 430 -10.06 -20.42 137.88
C GLU A 430 -9.70 -21.84 138.37
N GLU A 431 -9.24 -22.72 137.46
CA GLU A 431 -8.83 -24.08 137.82
C GLU A 431 -7.42 -24.14 138.45
N GLN A 432 -6.52 -23.25 138.05
CA GLN A 432 -5.20 -23.11 138.68
C GLN A 432 -5.30 -22.63 140.12
N GLU A 433 -6.19 -21.69 140.42
CA GLU A 433 -6.36 -21.15 141.78
C GLU A 433 -6.86 -22.21 142.78
N ARG A 434 -7.73 -23.14 142.34
CA ARG A 434 -8.13 -24.31 143.15
C ARG A 434 -6.97 -25.28 143.40
N LYS A 435 -6.08 -25.47 142.43
CA LYS A 435 -4.92 -26.37 142.55
C LYS A 435 -3.83 -25.81 143.46
N THR A 436 -3.66 -24.48 143.53
CA THR A 436 -2.70 -23.85 144.44
C THR A 436 -3.07 -24.05 145.91
N VAL A 437 -4.35 -23.99 146.26
CA VAL A 437 -4.83 -24.27 147.63
C VAL A 437 -4.60 -25.74 148.03
N GLU A 438 -4.68 -26.68 147.09
CA GLU A 438 -4.42 -28.11 147.35
C GLU A 438 -2.91 -28.43 147.46
N LEU A 439 -2.06 -27.73 146.70
CA LEU A 439 -0.61 -27.89 146.71
C LEU A 439 0.04 -27.41 148.02
N ASP A 440 -0.47 -26.35 148.64
CA ASP A 440 0.00 -25.87 149.95
C ASP A 440 -0.24 -26.92 151.07
N GLN A 441 -1.31 -27.72 150.98
CA GLN A 441 -1.61 -28.74 151.97
C GLN A 441 -0.68 -29.97 151.87
N ARG A 442 -0.11 -30.26 150.69
CA ARG A 442 0.74 -31.45 150.47
C ARG A 442 2.23 -31.16 150.42
N LEU A 443 2.68 -29.93 150.19
CA LEU A 443 4.07 -29.53 150.46
C LEU A 443 4.48 -29.90 151.90
N GLN A 444 3.52 -29.84 152.83
CA GLN A 444 3.67 -30.30 154.21
C GLN A 444 3.93 -31.82 154.34
N ASN A 445 3.46 -32.64 153.40
CA ASN A 445 3.64 -34.09 153.39
C ASN A 445 4.91 -34.53 152.63
N ALA A 446 5.29 -33.82 151.57
CA ALA A 446 6.46 -34.14 150.76
C ALA A 446 7.80 -33.90 151.49
N LEU A 447 7.81 -33.04 152.51
CA LEU A 447 8.93 -32.87 153.44
C LEU A 447 9.30 -34.17 154.19
N ASN A 448 8.40 -35.15 154.28
CA ASN A 448 8.65 -36.43 154.95
C ASN A 448 9.15 -37.56 154.02
N GLU A 449 8.95 -37.48 152.70
CA GLU A 449 9.26 -38.61 151.78
C GLU A 449 10.62 -38.51 151.07
N LEU A 450 11.23 -37.32 150.99
CA LEU A 450 12.58 -37.12 150.46
C LEU A 450 13.67 -37.95 151.19
N GLN A 451 13.33 -38.54 152.33
CA GLN A 451 14.17 -39.44 153.11
C GLN A 451 14.26 -40.87 152.53
N ILE A 452 13.41 -41.26 151.55
CA ILE A 452 13.25 -42.67 151.13
C ILE A 452 13.88 -43.02 149.77
N LYS A 453 13.98 -42.09 148.81
CA LYS A 453 14.35 -42.42 147.41
C LYS A 453 15.85 -42.47 147.09
N ASN A 454 16.69 -42.38 148.10
CA ASN A 454 18.15 -42.50 147.99
C ASN A 454 18.63 -43.91 147.58
N ASP A 455 17.74 -44.88 147.39
CA ASP A 455 18.10 -46.31 147.44
C ASP A 455 18.05 -47.13 146.12
N GLU A 456 17.47 -46.69 144.98
CA GLU A 456 17.24 -47.62 143.84
C GLU A 456 17.95 -47.33 142.50
N TYR A 457 18.84 -46.35 142.44
CA TYR A 457 19.77 -46.07 141.32
C TYR A 457 20.62 -47.27 140.83
N GLU A 458 20.54 -48.43 141.49
CA GLU A 458 21.43 -49.57 141.31
C GLU A 458 20.98 -50.63 140.29
N LYS A 459 19.77 -50.59 139.71
CA LYS A 459 19.22 -51.77 139.02
C LYS A 459 19.23 -51.78 137.49
N ILE A 460 20.41 -51.60 136.92
CA ILE A 460 20.88 -52.61 135.95
C ILE A 460 20.24 -52.47 134.54
N LYS A 461 20.91 -51.84 133.56
CA LYS A 461 22.30 -52.08 133.14
C LYS A 461 22.60 -53.58 132.94
N LEU A 462 21.71 -54.33 132.32
CA LEU A 462 22.07 -55.61 131.71
C LEU A 462 21.03 -55.95 130.65
N LYS A 463 21.45 -56.82 129.73
CA LYS A 463 20.53 -57.60 128.90
C LYS A 463 19.86 -56.80 127.81
N SER A 464 20.65 -56.20 126.92
CA SER A 464 21.70 -56.91 126.18
C SER A 464 21.18 -58.16 125.53
N GLU A 465 21.73 -58.40 124.36
CA GLU A 465 21.57 -59.65 123.65
C GLU A 465 20.25 -59.69 122.87
N LYS A 466 20.38 -59.96 121.58
CA LYS A 466 20.03 -61.28 121.04
C LYS A 466 18.50 -61.34 120.97
N ASP A 467 17.87 -61.20 119.82
CA ASP A 467 17.82 -62.28 118.85
C ASP A 467 16.83 -61.92 117.73
N SER A 468 17.22 -61.30 116.60
CA SER A 468 16.40 -61.44 115.38
C SER A 468 17.04 -61.05 114.04
N THR A 469 18.36 -61.17 113.89
CA THR A 469 18.89 -61.63 112.61
C THR A 469 18.20 -62.96 112.25
N LYS A 470 17.26 -63.00 111.29
CA LYS A 470 16.93 -64.22 110.50
C LYS A 470 15.82 -64.16 109.43
N ALA A 471 14.99 -63.12 109.25
CA ALA A 471 13.66 -63.41 108.70
C ALA A 471 13.26 -62.99 107.27
N LYS A 472 13.95 -62.16 106.45
CA LYS A 472 13.36 -61.85 105.11
C LYS A 472 14.31 -61.44 103.99
N GLU A 473 15.14 -62.42 103.66
CA GLU A 473 16.13 -62.53 102.60
C GLU A 473 15.55 -62.71 101.18
N GLU A 474 14.25 -62.94 100.97
CA GLU A 474 13.86 -63.66 99.74
C GLU A 474 13.12 -62.87 98.64
N GLU A 475 12.51 -61.71 98.89
CA GLU A 475 11.30 -61.42 98.10
C GLU A 475 11.45 -60.62 96.80
N ASN A 476 12.04 -59.42 96.77
CA ASN A 476 11.71 -58.50 95.65
C ASN A 476 12.86 -58.06 94.73
N LYS A 477 14.03 -58.72 94.81
CA LYS A 477 15.12 -58.57 93.82
C LYS A 477 15.00 -59.46 92.56
N ARG A 478 13.94 -60.27 92.40
CA ARG A 478 13.79 -61.23 91.27
C ARG A 478 12.84 -60.86 90.11
N LYS A 479 11.98 -59.83 90.18
CA LYS A 479 10.81 -59.77 89.27
C LYS A 479 10.81 -58.83 88.06
N GLN A 480 11.83 -57.99 87.81
CA GLN A 480 11.76 -57.07 86.65
C GLN A 480 12.93 -57.13 85.66
N ILE A 481 13.95 -57.95 85.91
CA ILE A 481 15.09 -58.13 84.98
C ILE A 481 14.87 -59.34 84.02
N GLU A 482 13.82 -60.15 84.21
CA GLU A 482 13.66 -61.45 83.53
C GLU A 482 12.63 -61.49 82.37
N ILE A 483 11.71 -60.53 82.23
CA ILE A 483 10.62 -60.67 81.23
C ILE A 483 10.99 -60.14 79.84
N GLU A 484 11.98 -59.26 79.70
CA GLU A 484 12.48 -58.84 78.37
C GLU A 484 13.31 -59.96 77.69
N ASN A 485 13.85 -60.92 78.45
CA ASN A 485 14.57 -62.09 77.92
C ASN A 485 13.65 -63.25 77.49
N VAL A 486 12.40 -63.32 77.99
CA VAL A 486 11.48 -64.46 77.77
C VAL A 486 10.74 -64.40 76.43
N ARG A 487 10.70 -63.26 75.73
CA ARG A 487 9.97 -63.16 74.45
C ARG A 487 10.74 -63.75 73.25
N LEU A 488 12.08 -63.73 73.28
CA LEU A 488 12.93 -64.34 72.25
C LEU A 488 13.20 -65.83 72.50
N GLU A 489 12.95 -66.34 73.72
CA GLU A 489 13.04 -67.78 74.03
C GLU A 489 11.76 -68.58 73.67
N MET A 490 10.58 -67.94 73.65
CA MET A 490 9.29 -68.65 73.48
C MET A 490 8.95 -69.04 72.02
N GLU A 491 9.46 -68.36 70.99
CA GLU A 491 9.24 -68.80 69.60
C GLU A 491 10.26 -69.87 69.17
N ASN A 492 11.45 -69.90 69.78
CA ASN A 492 12.38 -71.02 69.66
C ASN A 492 11.84 -72.31 70.34
N TRP A 493 10.94 -72.16 71.31
CA TRP A 493 10.28 -73.29 71.98
C TRP A 493 9.27 -74.02 71.07
N ASN A 494 8.59 -73.34 70.14
CA ASN A 494 7.58 -74.00 69.30
C ASN A 494 8.19 -74.82 68.15
N LEU A 495 9.36 -74.45 67.60
CA LEU A 495 10.06 -75.29 66.61
C LEU A 495 10.74 -76.51 67.24
N ASN A 496 11.28 -76.38 68.46
CA ASN A 496 11.82 -77.53 69.20
C ASN A 496 10.73 -78.55 69.58
N ARG A 497 9.46 -78.12 69.71
CA ARG A 497 8.33 -79.01 70.03
C ARG A 497 7.90 -79.93 68.88
N ASP A 498 8.20 -79.59 67.63
CA ASP A 498 7.91 -80.45 66.48
C ASP A 498 9.11 -81.36 66.10
N ILE A 499 10.33 -80.97 66.49
CA ILE A 499 11.53 -81.85 66.47
C ILE A 499 11.40 -82.97 67.54
N GLU A 500 10.80 -82.67 68.70
CA GLU A 500 10.54 -83.67 69.75
C GLU A 500 9.44 -84.69 69.36
N LYS A 501 8.49 -84.32 68.48
CA LYS A 501 7.47 -85.25 67.95
C LYS A 501 8.03 -86.23 66.92
N MET A 502 9.05 -85.83 66.17
CA MET A 502 9.80 -86.71 65.26
C MET A 502 10.76 -87.66 66.03
N LYS A 503 11.26 -87.24 67.19
CA LYS A 503 12.00 -88.09 68.13
C LYS A 503 11.15 -89.20 68.76
N ILE A 504 9.91 -88.90 69.15
CA ILE A 504 9.00 -89.88 69.80
C ILE A 504 8.50 -90.98 68.83
N VAL A 505 8.54 -90.76 67.51
CA VAL A 505 8.21 -91.80 66.50
C VAL A 505 9.46 -92.63 66.13
N SER A 506 10.66 -92.03 66.20
CA SER A 506 11.94 -92.74 66.00
C SER A 506 12.34 -93.60 67.22
N GLU A 507 12.05 -93.15 68.44
CA GLU A 507 12.34 -93.89 69.68
C GLU A 507 11.41 -95.10 69.89
N ARG A 508 10.27 -95.17 69.17
CA ARG A 508 9.35 -96.33 69.21
C ARG A 508 9.75 -97.46 68.27
N LEU A 509 10.52 -97.19 67.21
CA LEU A 509 11.11 -98.22 66.35
C LEU A 509 12.45 -98.76 66.90
N ASN A 510 13.12 -98.01 67.79
CA ASN A 510 14.37 -98.41 68.43
C ASN A 510 14.25 -99.48 69.54
N SER A 511 13.04 -99.97 69.83
CA SER A 511 12.82 -101.04 70.81
C SER A 511 12.51 -102.41 70.21
N GLU A 512 12.49 -102.58 68.87
CA GLU A 512 12.07 -103.87 68.26
C GLU A 512 12.96 -104.48 67.16
N LEU A 513 13.98 -103.83 66.58
CA LEU A 513 14.97 -104.49 65.67
C LEU A 513 16.34 -103.77 65.68
N GLY A 514 17.44 -104.50 65.91
CA GLY A 514 18.80 -103.97 66.10
C GLY A 514 19.50 -103.36 64.88
N GLU A 515 20.49 -102.50 65.18
CA GLU A 515 21.16 -101.46 64.36
C GLU A 515 22.05 -101.91 63.18
N ASP A 516 22.37 -103.19 63.02
CA ASP A 516 23.46 -103.57 62.08
C ASP A 516 23.08 -103.60 60.58
N LYS A 517 21.81 -103.43 60.21
CA LYS A 517 21.37 -103.45 58.80
C LYS A 517 20.93 -102.10 58.21
N MET A 518 20.89 -101.03 59.01
CA MET A 518 20.43 -99.70 58.55
C MET A 518 21.57 -98.78 58.11
N ASN A 519 22.76 -98.90 58.72
CA ASN A 519 23.93 -98.06 58.38
C ASN A 519 24.48 -98.35 56.97
N GLU A 520 24.44 -99.61 56.50
CA GLU A 520 24.90 -99.95 55.14
C GLU A 520 24.03 -99.39 54.01
N GLN A 521 22.72 -99.22 54.24
CA GLN A 521 21.80 -98.64 53.25
C GLN A 521 21.90 -97.10 53.20
N MET A 522 22.26 -96.47 54.32
CA MET A 522 22.39 -95.02 54.45
C MET A 522 23.67 -94.51 53.76
N ASP A 523 24.79 -95.22 53.92
CA ASP A 523 26.07 -94.88 53.28
C ASP A 523 26.03 -95.02 51.75
N LEU A 524 25.23 -95.94 51.21
CA LEU A 524 25.11 -96.14 49.77
C LEU A 524 24.29 -95.03 49.08
N SER A 525 23.28 -94.48 49.78
CA SER A 525 22.44 -93.39 49.30
C SER A 525 23.16 -92.03 49.35
N GLU A 526 23.95 -91.80 50.40
CA GLU A 526 24.66 -90.53 50.60
C GLU A 526 25.78 -90.31 49.58
N ASN A 527 26.46 -91.38 49.14
CA ASN A 527 27.51 -91.30 48.12
C ASN A 527 26.94 -91.03 46.72
N LEU A 528 25.78 -91.61 46.36
CA LEU A 528 25.14 -91.38 45.07
C LEU A 528 24.60 -89.94 44.93
N GLN A 529 24.16 -89.35 46.04
CA GLN A 529 23.70 -87.96 46.12
C GLN A 529 24.85 -86.96 45.88
N LYS A 530 26.02 -87.20 46.51
CA LYS A 530 27.22 -86.35 46.35
C LYS A 530 27.74 -86.32 44.92
N GLU A 531 27.69 -87.44 44.20
CA GLU A 531 28.19 -87.52 42.81
C GLU A 531 27.28 -86.79 41.81
N GLN A 532 25.95 -86.79 42.04
CA GLN A 532 25.00 -86.00 41.24
C GLN A 532 25.11 -84.50 41.51
N ASP A 533 25.32 -84.09 42.77
CA ASP A 533 25.49 -82.69 43.16
C ASP A 533 26.76 -82.06 42.55
N GLU A 534 27.85 -82.83 42.43
CA GLU A 534 29.07 -82.36 41.78
C GLU A 534 28.92 -82.12 40.26
N GLN A 535 28.16 -82.96 39.56
CA GLN A 535 27.93 -82.75 38.12
C GLN A 535 27.06 -81.52 37.86
N ILE A 536 26.03 -81.29 38.67
CA ILE A 536 25.15 -80.12 38.56
C ILE A 536 25.94 -78.83 38.85
N LYS A 537 26.88 -78.87 39.81
CA LYS A 537 27.72 -77.72 40.15
C LYS A 537 28.61 -77.29 38.98
N ARG A 538 29.27 -78.23 38.30
CA ARG A 538 30.15 -77.92 37.15
C ARG A 538 29.40 -77.29 35.98
N LEU A 539 28.21 -77.82 35.65
CA LEU A 539 27.38 -77.27 34.56
C LEU A 539 26.84 -75.86 34.88
N ARG A 540 26.56 -75.54 36.14
CA ARG A 540 26.16 -74.18 36.56
C ARG A 540 27.31 -73.19 36.45
N ASP A 541 28.51 -73.58 36.91
CA ASP A 541 29.69 -72.72 36.88
C ASP A 541 30.15 -72.38 35.45
N ASP A 542 29.91 -73.27 34.48
CA ASP A 542 30.23 -73.02 33.06
C ASP A 542 29.18 -72.13 32.38
N LEU A 543 27.89 -72.33 32.67
CA LEU A 543 26.82 -71.48 32.13
C LEU A 543 26.90 -70.04 32.68
N GLU A 544 27.30 -69.86 33.93
CA GLU A 544 27.44 -68.55 34.57
C GLU A 544 28.64 -67.74 34.03
N ARG A 545 29.72 -68.43 33.63
CA ARG A 545 30.85 -67.81 32.92
C ARG A 545 30.45 -67.34 31.51
N GLU A 546 29.66 -68.13 30.79
CA GLU A 546 29.21 -67.74 29.44
C GLU A 546 28.25 -66.53 29.47
N ILE A 547 27.36 -66.45 30.47
CA ILE A 547 26.44 -65.31 30.65
C ILE A 547 27.20 -64.02 31.02
N THR A 548 28.26 -64.12 31.82
CA THR A 548 29.04 -62.93 32.24
C THR A 548 29.92 -62.37 31.13
N GLU A 549 30.48 -63.21 30.25
CA GLU A 549 31.19 -62.74 29.05
C GLU A 549 30.25 -62.09 28.03
N LYS A 550 29.05 -62.65 27.84
CA LYS A 550 28.06 -62.08 26.92
C LYS A 550 27.57 -60.71 27.36
N ARG A 551 27.36 -60.50 28.67
CA ARG A 551 27.02 -59.17 29.24
C ARG A 551 28.12 -58.14 29.01
N ARG A 552 29.40 -58.51 29.16
CA ARG A 552 30.52 -57.58 28.92
C ARG A 552 30.57 -57.11 27.46
N HIS A 553 30.35 -58.01 26.51
CA HIS A 553 30.30 -57.64 25.09
C HIS A 553 29.09 -56.77 24.75
N GLU A 554 27.93 -57.00 25.37
CA GLU A 554 26.76 -56.14 25.20
C GLU A 554 26.98 -54.73 25.77
N ASP A 555 27.62 -54.60 26.95
CA ASP A 555 27.95 -53.31 27.57
C ASP A 555 28.96 -52.50 26.74
N GLU A 556 29.98 -53.16 26.14
CA GLU A 556 30.92 -52.50 25.22
C GLU A 556 30.24 -52.00 23.93
N ILE A 557 29.32 -52.77 23.37
CA ILE A 557 28.56 -52.37 22.16
C ILE A 557 27.67 -51.16 22.48
N VAL A 558 27.04 -51.12 23.65
CA VAL A 558 26.23 -49.97 24.09
C VAL A 558 27.10 -48.72 24.26
N SER A 559 28.26 -48.85 24.90
CA SER A 559 29.21 -47.74 25.09
C SER A 559 29.69 -47.15 23.76
N LEU A 560 30.08 -48.00 22.80
CA LEU A 560 30.53 -47.57 21.47
C LEU A 560 29.41 -46.88 20.67
N ARG A 561 28.18 -47.41 20.71
CA ARG A 561 27.02 -46.76 20.07
C ARG A 561 26.73 -45.38 20.66
N GLN A 562 26.91 -45.21 21.96
CA GLN A 562 26.69 -43.94 22.66
C GLN A 562 27.80 -42.91 22.37
N GLN A 563 29.01 -43.38 22.05
CA GLN A 563 30.12 -42.53 21.62
C GLN A 563 29.96 -42.08 20.15
N ILE A 564 29.53 -42.98 19.26
CA ILE A 564 29.19 -42.65 17.86
C ILE A 564 28.05 -41.63 17.81
N LYS A 565 27.02 -41.80 18.65
CA LYS A 565 25.91 -40.84 18.72
C LYS A 565 26.39 -39.44 19.13
N ARG A 566 27.24 -39.34 20.15
CA ARG A 566 27.81 -38.06 20.61
C ARG A 566 28.65 -37.37 19.53
N LEU A 567 29.49 -38.12 18.82
CA LEU A 567 30.30 -37.57 17.73
C LEU A 567 29.44 -37.10 16.54
N ASN A 568 28.35 -37.80 16.22
CA ASN A 568 27.41 -37.35 15.20
C ASN A 568 26.63 -36.11 15.64
N ASP A 569 26.18 -36.06 16.89
CA ASP A 569 25.48 -34.90 17.45
C ASP A 569 26.42 -33.65 17.48
N GLU A 570 27.71 -33.83 17.80
CA GLU A 570 28.73 -32.77 17.74
C GLU A 570 29.00 -32.32 16.29
N PHE A 571 29.14 -33.25 15.34
CA PHE A 571 29.35 -32.92 13.93
C PHE A 571 28.15 -32.17 13.31
N GLU A 572 26.92 -32.56 13.67
CA GLU A 572 25.72 -31.81 13.25
C GLU A 572 25.62 -30.44 13.94
N SER A 573 26.04 -30.33 15.20
CA SER A 573 26.08 -29.06 15.92
C SER A 573 27.08 -28.08 15.31
N GLU A 574 28.30 -28.52 15.01
CA GLU A 574 29.31 -27.70 14.31
C GLU A 574 28.86 -27.29 12.91
N ARG A 575 28.19 -28.18 12.17
CA ARG A 575 27.65 -27.86 10.84
C ARG A 575 26.54 -26.82 10.92
N ALA A 576 25.65 -26.94 11.91
CA ALA A 576 24.59 -25.97 12.17
C ALA A 576 25.14 -24.62 12.66
N GLU A 577 26.18 -24.62 13.48
CA GLU A 577 26.85 -23.40 13.95
C GLU A 577 27.59 -22.70 12.82
N LYS A 578 28.25 -23.45 11.92
CA LYS A 578 28.91 -22.90 10.74
C LYS A 578 27.91 -22.28 9.75
N GLN A 579 26.76 -22.92 9.53
CA GLN A 579 25.67 -22.35 8.74
C GLN A 579 25.06 -21.09 9.39
N ARG A 580 24.88 -21.08 10.72
CA ARG A 580 24.42 -19.88 11.43
C ARG A 580 25.43 -18.75 11.29
N ASN A 581 26.73 -19.02 11.46
CA ASN A 581 27.78 -18.01 11.33
C ASN A 581 27.87 -17.45 9.90
N GLU A 582 27.71 -18.28 8.86
CA GLU A 582 27.64 -17.82 7.46
C GLU A 582 26.38 -17.00 7.17
N GLN A 583 25.23 -17.40 7.73
CA GLN A 583 23.98 -16.64 7.65
C GLN A 583 24.07 -15.31 8.41
N ASP A 584 24.72 -15.30 9.58
CA ASP A 584 24.93 -14.12 10.41
C ASP A 584 25.92 -13.15 9.75
N LEU A 585 26.96 -13.65 9.05
CA LEU A 585 27.87 -12.83 8.22
C LEU A 585 27.16 -12.21 7.00
N ALA A 586 26.27 -12.95 6.34
CA ALA A 586 25.45 -12.43 5.25
C ALA A 586 24.47 -11.35 5.77
N ASN A 587 23.78 -11.63 6.88
CA ASN A 587 22.88 -10.69 7.55
C ASN A 587 23.63 -9.44 8.07
N LEU A 588 24.86 -9.58 8.57
CA LEU A 588 25.70 -8.45 8.98
C LEU A 588 26.06 -7.56 7.77
N SER A 589 26.40 -8.17 6.63
CA SER A 589 26.73 -7.42 5.41
C SER A 589 25.53 -6.65 4.85
N GLU A 590 24.32 -7.22 4.93
CA GLU A 590 23.08 -6.59 4.51
C GLU A 590 22.61 -5.51 5.51
N GLN A 591 22.83 -5.72 6.82
CA GLN A 591 22.57 -4.72 7.86
C GLN A 591 23.49 -3.49 7.76
N ILE A 592 24.76 -3.67 7.39
CA ILE A 592 25.71 -2.55 7.24
C ILE A 592 25.32 -1.64 6.05
N GLY A 593 24.77 -2.22 4.97
CA GLY A 593 24.29 -1.48 3.79
C GLY A 593 22.96 -0.73 3.98
N GLN A 594 22.20 -1.01 5.04
CA GLN A 594 20.88 -0.43 5.31
C GLN A 594 20.86 0.58 6.47
N GLN A 595 21.97 0.82 7.16
CA GLN A 595 21.98 1.74 8.28
C GLN A 595 21.78 3.20 7.82
N PRO A 596 20.86 3.96 8.46
CA PRO A 596 20.72 5.38 8.17
C PRO A 596 22.02 6.12 8.48
N VAL A 597 22.53 6.87 7.50
CA VAL A 597 23.75 7.67 7.66
C VAL A 597 23.36 9.00 8.31
N ALA A 598 23.85 9.25 9.53
CA ALA A 598 23.57 10.48 10.25
C ALA A 598 24.22 11.69 9.55
N ILE A 599 23.43 12.76 9.41
CA ILE A 599 23.84 14.07 8.89
C ILE A 599 23.93 15.01 10.09
N LYS A 600 25.09 15.64 10.30
CA LYS A 600 25.27 16.60 11.39
C LYS A 600 24.50 17.89 11.07
N PRO A 601 23.48 18.29 11.86
CA PRO A 601 22.73 19.51 11.62
C PRO A 601 23.56 20.75 12.00
N ILE A 602 23.48 21.79 11.19
CA ILE A 602 23.98 23.13 11.50
C ILE A 602 22.78 24.07 11.50
N LEU A 603 22.44 24.61 12.67
CA LEU A 603 21.33 25.55 12.83
C LEU A 603 21.80 26.98 12.58
N SER A 604 21.04 27.73 11.78
CA SER A 604 21.31 29.13 11.45
C SER A 604 20.05 29.98 11.60
N VAL A 605 20.23 31.22 12.02
CA VAL A 605 19.16 32.23 12.14
C VAL A 605 19.65 33.59 11.62
N PRO A 606 18.76 34.50 11.20
CA PRO A 606 19.16 35.79 10.63
C PRO A 606 19.83 36.75 11.64
N ASP A 607 19.49 36.66 12.92
CA ASP A 607 19.99 37.51 13.99
C ASP A 607 20.21 36.65 15.24
N THR A 608 21.37 36.77 15.88
CA THR A 608 21.73 35.98 17.06
C THR A 608 21.60 36.74 18.39
N GLN A 609 21.14 38.00 18.36
CA GLN A 609 21.13 38.87 19.53
C GLN A 609 20.30 38.31 20.71
N TYR A 610 19.22 37.58 20.43
CA TYR A 610 18.29 37.06 21.44
C TYR A 610 18.04 35.55 21.33
N CYS A 611 19.07 34.83 20.91
CA CYS A 611 19.04 33.37 20.90
C CYS A 611 20.41 32.79 21.17
N TYR A 612 20.41 31.54 21.60
CA TYR A 612 21.60 30.71 21.76
C TYR A 612 21.45 29.46 20.89
N ILE A 613 22.49 29.15 20.11
CA ILE A 613 22.56 27.93 19.31
C ILE A 613 23.72 27.10 19.84
N SER A 614 23.43 25.85 20.22
CA SER A 614 24.42 24.88 20.65
C SER A 614 24.17 23.57 19.95
N GLY A 615 24.97 23.31 18.91
CA GLY A 615 24.88 22.09 18.12
C GLY A 615 23.52 21.93 17.45
N ASP A 616 22.78 20.91 17.88
CA ASP A 616 21.44 20.52 17.38
C ASP A 616 20.29 21.32 18.02
N THR A 617 20.59 22.26 18.91
CA THR A 617 19.62 22.91 19.78
C THR A 617 19.65 24.43 19.62
N PHE A 618 18.47 25.02 19.39
CA PHE A 618 18.20 26.45 19.40
C PHE A 618 17.39 26.80 20.66
N LEU A 619 17.82 27.83 21.38
CA LEU A 619 17.12 28.39 22.54
C LEU A 619 16.87 29.88 22.32
N ARG A 620 15.63 30.31 22.45
CA ARG A 620 15.27 31.72 22.43
C ARG A 620 15.36 32.34 23.82
N THR A 621 15.99 33.51 23.92
CA THR A 621 16.13 34.26 25.19
C THR A 621 15.09 35.39 25.28
N SER A 622 15.36 36.46 26.04
CA SER A 622 14.38 37.51 26.36
C SER A 622 14.27 38.60 25.27
N ARG A 623 13.46 39.67 25.52
CA ARG A 623 12.93 40.73 24.61
C ARG A 623 13.77 41.14 23.37
N PRO A 624 13.14 41.58 22.26
CA PRO A 624 11.75 42.10 22.16
C PRO A 624 10.64 41.08 21.81
N LEU A 625 9.37 41.47 22.04
CA LEU A 625 8.13 40.68 21.83
C LEU A 625 7.87 40.32 20.36
N GLU A 626 8.34 41.15 19.45
CA GLU A 626 7.82 41.20 18.08
C GLU A 626 8.65 40.41 17.06
N LYS A 627 9.81 39.87 17.47
CA LYS A 627 10.66 39.10 16.55
C LYS A 627 10.22 37.63 16.49
N ASP A 628 10.05 37.11 15.30
CA ASP A 628 9.95 35.69 14.99
C ASP A 628 11.33 35.11 14.63
N TYR A 629 11.51 33.81 14.81
CA TYR A 629 12.73 33.11 14.40
C TYR A 629 12.40 32.01 13.41
N THR A 630 12.96 32.12 12.20
CA THR A 630 13.06 30.99 11.27
C THR A 630 14.45 30.39 11.38
N ILE A 631 14.52 29.19 11.96
CA ILE A 631 15.74 28.42 12.17
C ILE A 631 15.94 27.54 10.94
N THR A 632 16.94 27.87 10.13
CA THR A 632 17.33 27.08 8.95
C THR A 632 18.33 26.00 9.32
N VAL A 633 18.26 24.84 8.65
CA VAL A 633 19.12 23.69 8.94
C VAL A 633 19.95 23.33 7.71
N ASP A 634 21.27 23.33 7.85
CA ASP A 634 22.24 22.85 6.86
C ASP A 634 22.80 21.47 7.25
N PRO A 635 23.28 20.65 6.29
CA PRO A 635 23.45 20.94 4.86
C PRO A 635 22.13 20.95 4.07
N VAL A 636 22.15 21.64 2.93
CA VAL A 636 21.12 21.57 1.89
C VAL A 636 21.03 20.12 1.37
N VAL A 637 19.81 19.63 1.20
CA VAL A 637 19.56 18.29 0.69
C VAL A 637 19.19 18.36 -0.79
N SER A 638 19.97 17.67 -1.63
CA SER A 638 19.81 17.69 -3.10
C SER A 638 19.64 16.32 -3.76
N GLU A 639 19.75 15.23 -2.99
CA GLU A 639 19.68 13.86 -3.49
C GLU A 639 19.33 12.87 -2.36
N GLY A 640 18.86 11.68 -2.76
CA GLY A 640 18.56 10.57 -1.87
C GLY A 640 17.25 10.71 -1.10
N ILE A 641 17.03 9.77 -0.17
CA ILE A 641 15.92 9.80 0.78
C ILE A 641 16.47 10.33 2.10
N VAL A 642 15.87 11.39 2.65
CA VAL A 642 16.35 12.04 3.87
C VAL A 642 15.21 12.23 4.86
N TYR A 643 15.46 11.85 6.11
CA TYR A 643 14.55 12.05 7.22
C TYR A 643 15.10 13.08 8.19
N PHE A 644 14.29 14.10 8.50
CA PHE A 644 14.57 15.18 9.43
C PHE A 644 13.51 15.20 10.53
N GLU A 645 13.91 15.26 11.79
CA GLU A 645 13.04 15.21 12.96
C GLU A 645 13.49 16.21 14.02
N GLY A 646 12.53 16.90 14.64
CA GLY A 646 12.80 17.78 15.76
C GLY A 646 11.70 17.79 16.82
N ILE A 647 12.02 18.39 17.97
CA ILE A 647 11.13 18.59 19.11
C ILE A 647 11.09 20.08 19.47
N PHE A 648 9.89 20.57 19.76
CA PHE A 648 9.64 21.91 20.28
C PHE A 648 9.34 21.84 21.78
N TYR A 649 9.91 22.77 22.55
CA TYR A 649 9.74 22.90 24.00
C TYR A 649 9.26 24.32 24.34
N ASN A 650 8.28 24.45 25.24
CA ASN A 650 7.74 25.73 25.73
C ASN A 650 7.21 26.66 24.61
N HIS A 651 6.42 26.11 23.69
CA HIS A 651 5.73 26.85 22.62
C HIS A 651 4.20 26.85 22.78
N ASP A 652 3.67 26.43 23.92
CA ASP A 652 2.23 26.12 24.09
C ASP A 652 1.27 27.32 23.99
N ARG A 653 1.78 28.56 23.98
CA ARG A 653 0.96 29.79 23.93
C ARG A 653 0.89 30.40 22.53
N GLU A 654 1.75 29.95 21.61
CA GLU A 654 1.93 30.59 20.31
C GLU A 654 2.02 29.54 19.20
N ILE A 655 1.80 29.95 17.96
CA ILE A 655 1.89 29.04 16.81
C ILE A 655 3.35 28.74 16.47
N PHE A 656 3.68 27.47 16.28
CA PHE A 656 4.99 27.01 15.83
C PHE A 656 4.84 25.98 14.70
N HIS A 657 5.87 25.85 13.86
CA HIS A 657 5.80 24.96 12.70
C HIS A 657 7.19 24.49 12.25
N ILE A 658 7.20 23.40 11.48
CA ILE A 658 8.36 22.83 10.81
C ILE A 658 8.09 22.78 9.30
N GLY A 659 9.11 22.86 8.45
CA GLY A 659 8.87 22.95 7.03
C GLY A 659 10.06 22.71 6.13
N VAL A 660 9.78 22.79 4.83
CA VAL A 660 10.74 22.64 3.74
C VAL A 660 10.62 23.81 2.78
N GLN A 661 11.76 24.36 2.38
CA GLN A 661 11.85 25.43 1.40
C GLN A 661 12.86 25.09 0.29
N ASN A 662 12.68 25.68 -0.90
CA ASN A 662 13.72 25.67 -1.95
C ASN A 662 14.99 26.36 -1.40
N ALA A 663 16.14 25.69 -1.54
CA ALA A 663 17.43 26.21 -1.10
C ALA A 663 17.83 27.50 -1.84
N GLU A 664 17.48 27.64 -3.12
CA GLU A 664 17.90 28.77 -3.98
C GLU A 664 17.27 30.10 -3.58
N TRP A 665 16.04 30.08 -3.05
CA TRP A 665 15.26 31.31 -2.81
C TRP A 665 15.18 31.71 -1.32
N GLY A 666 15.70 30.87 -0.42
CA GLY A 666 15.81 31.17 1.01
C GLY A 666 14.56 31.77 1.64
N ALA A 667 14.72 32.89 2.36
CA ALA A 667 13.65 33.59 3.07
C ALA A 667 12.54 34.13 2.13
N GLN A 668 12.89 34.51 0.89
CA GLN A 668 11.96 35.10 -0.08
C GLN A 668 11.06 34.09 -0.80
N ASN A 669 11.24 32.79 -0.52
CA ASN A 669 10.43 31.76 -1.13
C ASN A 669 8.96 31.85 -0.68
N LYS A 670 8.05 32.25 -1.58
CA LYS A 670 6.60 32.28 -1.33
C LYS A 670 5.92 30.89 -1.38
N LYS A 671 6.68 29.84 -1.72
CA LYS A 671 6.23 28.44 -1.94
C LYS A 671 6.89 27.48 -0.95
N LYS A 672 6.88 27.80 0.35
CA LYS A 672 7.43 26.93 1.42
C LYS A 672 6.33 26.05 1.96
N VAL A 673 6.59 24.75 2.15
CA VAL A 673 5.64 23.87 2.83
C VAL A 673 5.88 24.00 4.34
N LYS A 674 4.84 24.37 5.09
CA LYS A 674 4.85 24.62 6.53
C LYS A 674 3.82 23.71 7.19
N TYR A 675 4.23 22.89 8.15
CA TYR A 675 3.35 22.06 8.94
C TYR A 675 3.21 22.64 10.35
N TYR A 676 2.04 23.19 10.65
CA TYR A 676 1.72 23.91 11.87
C TYR A 676 1.31 22.99 13.01
N SER A 677 1.57 23.43 14.24
CA SER A 677 1.25 22.70 15.48
C SER A 677 -0.24 22.40 15.65
N ASP A 678 -1.13 23.18 15.03
CA ASP A 678 -2.59 22.92 15.00
C ASP A 678 -3.00 21.81 14.02
N GLY A 679 -2.07 21.29 13.22
CA GLY A 679 -2.28 20.23 12.23
C GLY A 679 -2.47 20.75 10.81
N ASP A 680 -2.56 22.07 10.61
CA ASP A 680 -2.74 22.65 9.29
C ASP A 680 -1.40 22.72 8.52
N ILE A 681 -1.48 22.64 7.19
CA ILE A 681 -0.33 22.83 6.31
C ILE A 681 -0.53 24.08 5.45
N SER A 682 0.42 25.00 5.44
CA SER A 682 0.48 26.06 4.42
C SER A 682 1.55 25.75 3.38
N HIS A 683 1.30 26.13 2.14
CA HIS A 683 2.27 26.02 1.06
C HIS A 683 2.39 27.31 0.22
N ILE A 684 1.28 28.01 -0.08
CA ILE A 684 1.26 29.30 -0.79
C ILE A 684 0.43 30.31 0.00
N GLY A 685 1.07 31.42 0.41
CA GLY A 685 0.41 32.49 1.16
C GLY A 685 -0.23 32.03 2.47
N ASP A 686 -1.32 32.68 2.88
CA ASP A 686 -2.06 32.39 4.13
C ASP A 686 -3.16 31.34 3.95
N LYS A 687 -2.93 30.37 3.06
CA LYS A 687 -3.90 29.31 2.73
C LYS A 687 -3.51 27.99 3.42
N TYR A 688 -4.47 27.40 4.12
CA TYR A 688 -4.28 26.18 4.92
C TYR A 688 -4.92 24.94 4.26
N ILE A 689 -4.19 23.84 4.28
CA ILE A 689 -4.58 22.48 3.92
C ILE A 689 -4.80 21.70 5.21
N LYS A 690 -6.00 21.15 5.38
CA LYS A 690 -6.39 20.37 6.56
C LYS A 690 -6.20 18.87 6.30
N GLY A 691 -6.04 18.09 7.36
CA GLY A 691 -6.07 16.62 7.29
C GLY A 691 -4.99 15.94 8.12
N ASN A 692 -3.96 16.67 8.54
CA ASN A 692 -2.96 16.15 9.47
C ASN A 692 -3.38 16.35 10.93
N SER A 693 -2.72 15.61 11.82
CA SER A 693 -2.97 15.65 13.25
C SER A 693 -2.26 16.85 13.88
N LYS A 694 -2.91 17.56 14.79
CA LYS A 694 -2.22 18.54 15.64
C LYS A 694 -1.08 17.89 16.43
N PHE A 695 -0.02 18.64 16.69
CA PHE A 695 1.09 18.21 17.53
C PHE A 695 1.42 19.27 18.59
N MET A 696 1.87 18.81 19.76
CA MET A 696 2.15 19.63 20.93
C MET A 696 3.64 19.68 21.23
N CYS A 697 4.05 20.55 22.15
CA CYS A 697 5.41 20.52 22.68
C CYS A 697 5.77 19.13 23.22
N ASN A 698 7.06 18.82 23.22
CA ASN A 698 7.63 17.52 23.62
C ASN A 698 7.30 16.34 22.70
N GLN A 699 6.49 16.53 21.65
CA GLN A 699 6.29 15.52 20.62
C GLN A 699 7.35 15.63 19.51
N LYS A 700 7.68 14.48 18.91
CA LYS A 700 8.59 14.42 17.76
C LYS A 700 7.83 14.73 16.49
N VAL A 701 8.33 15.66 15.69
CA VAL A 701 7.73 15.98 14.40
C VAL A 701 8.79 15.77 13.32
N GLY A 702 8.46 14.93 12.35
CA GLY A 702 9.36 14.47 11.31
C GLY A 702 8.89 14.87 9.91
N ILE A 703 9.86 15.02 9.01
CA ILE A 703 9.68 15.21 7.58
C ILE A 703 10.61 14.23 6.86
N GLU A 704 10.06 13.39 6.01
CA GLU A 704 10.82 12.61 5.04
C GLU A 704 10.71 13.27 3.67
N VAL A 705 11.83 13.38 2.97
CA VAL A 705 11.87 13.83 1.58
C VAL A 705 12.56 12.75 0.75
N ASP A 706 11.83 12.24 -0.24
CA ASP A 706 12.32 11.32 -1.25
C ASP A 706 12.62 12.11 -2.53
N LEU A 707 13.90 12.40 -2.76
CA LEU A 707 14.36 13.08 -3.97
C LEU A 707 14.67 12.10 -5.11
N THR A 708 14.56 10.79 -4.87
CA THR A 708 14.78 9.74 -5.87
C THR A 708 13.50 9.39 -6.63
N SER A 709 12.33 9.61 -6.01
CA SER A 709 11.03 9.38 -6.65
C SER A 709 10.74 10.40 -7.76
N ASN A 710 9.96 9.98 -8.77
CA ASN A 710 9.42 10.86 -9.81
C ASN A 710 7.88 10.72 -9.86
N PRO A 711 7.11 11.71 -9.38
CA PRO A 711 7.57 13.00 -8.85
C PRO A 711 8.23 12.89 -7.46
N ARG A 712 9.13 13.84 -7.13
CA ARG A 712 9.83 13.92 -5.83
C ARG A 712 8.83 14.17 -4.71
N LYS A 713 8.93 13.43 -3.61
CA LYS A 713 7.89 13.37 -2.56
C LYS A 713 8.37 13.90 -1.21
N LEU A 714 7.43 14.46 -0.43
CA LEU A 714 7.60 14.91 0.95
C LEU A 714 6.48 14.35 1.81
N THR A 715 6.81 13.74 2.95
CA THR A 715 5.86 13.11 3.88
C THR A 715 6.10 13.60 5.31
N PHE A 716 5.04 13.85 6.07
CA PHE A 716 5.11 14.32 7.46
C PHE A 716 4.89 13.18 8.47
N PHE A 717 5.48 13.31 9.65
CA PHE A 717 5.36 12.34 10.75
C PHE A 717 5.13 13.06 12.09
N VAL A 718 4.31 12.49 12.98
CA VAL A 718 4.16 12.92 14.38
C VAL A 718 4.34 11.71 15.29
N ASN A 719 5.33 11.76 16.19
CA ASN A 719 5.78 10.63 17.02
C ASN A 719 6.07 9.36 16.20
N GLY A 720 6.62 9.51 14.99
CA GLY A 720 6.90 8.41 14.08
C GLY A 720 5.70 7.90 13.27
N ASN A 721 4.48 8.41 13.52
CA ASN A 721 3.30 8.06 12.73
C ASN A 721 3.18 8.95 11.49
N GLU A 722 3.13 8.33 10.32
CA GLU A 722 2.92 8.99 9.03
C GLU A 722 1.59 9.78 9.03
N GLN A 723 1.63 11.01 8.53
CA GLN A 723 0.45 11.86 8.42
C GLN A 723 -0.27 11.68 7.08
N PRO A 724 -1.60 11.84 7.01
CA PRO A 724 -2.37 11.62 5.79
C PRO A 724 -1.98 12.53 4.61
N THR A 725 -1.44 13.72 4.87
CA THR A 725 -1.11 14.70 3.82
C THR A 725 0.37 14.60 3.45
N SER A 726 0.66 14.42 2.16
CA SER A 726 2.01 14.44 1.59
C SER A 726 2.10 15.38 0.39
N PHE A 727 3.30 15.81 0.01
CA PHE A 727 3.53 16.69 -1.14
C PHE A 727 4.37 16.02 -2.21
N VAL A 728 4.11 16.37 -3.48
CA VAL A 728 4.89 15.97 -4.65
C VAL A 728 5.41 17.22 -5.39
N ASP A 729 6.31 17.05 -6.36
CA ASP A 729 6.99 18.15 -7.07
C ASP A 729 7.87 19.03 -6.18
N ILE A 730 8.55 18.39 -5.24
CA ILE A 730 9.55 19.03 -4.40
C ILE A 730 10.75 19.52 -5.26
N PRO A 731 11.38 20.68 -4.95
CA PRO A 731 12.56 21.15 -5.67
C PRO A 731 13.72 20.15 -5.63
N LYS A 732 14.64 20.27 -6.59
CA LYS A 732 15.87 19.46 -6.61
C LYS A 732 16.77 19.73 -5.40
N ALA A 733 16.78 20.95 -4.87
CA ALA A 733 17.55 21.34 -3.69
C ALA A 733 16.64 21.98 -2.65
N ILE A 734 16.65 21.45 -1.44
CA ILE A 734 15.78 21.89 -0.36
C ILE A 734 16.55 22.15 0.93
N ARG A 735 15.97 23.00 1.78
CA ARG A 735 16.42 23.24 3.15
C ARG A 735 15.28 23.02 4.12
N PHE A 736 15.55 22.30 5.21
CA PHE A 736 14.64 22.18 6.34
C PHE A 736 14.67 23.45 7.19
N PHE A 737 13.55 23.80 7.80
CA PHE A 737 13.49 24.88 8.78
C PHE A 737 12.46 24.63 9.87
N ALA A 738 12.64 25.28 11.00
CA ALA A 738 11.67 25.36 12.09
C ALA A 738 11.37 26.84 12.40
N TYR A 739 10.15 27.12 12.85
CA TYR A 739 9.71 28.45 13.19
C TYR A 739 9.28 28.54 14.65
N THR A 740 9.74 29.57 15.34
CA THR A 740 9.42 29.81 16.75
C THR A 740 9.06 31.28 17.00
N TYR A 741 8.05 31.51 17.84
CA TYR A 741 7.60 32.84 18.23
C TYR A 741 7.57 33.06 19.75
N GLN A 742 7.31 32.02 20.53
CA GLN A 742 7.25 32.13 22.00
C GLN A 742 8.63 32.40 22.62
N ARG A 743 8.66 33.18 23.71
CA ARG A 743 9.87 33.42 24.49
C ARG A 743 10.26 32.22 25.34
N TYR A 744 11.56 32.09 25.63
CA TYR A 744 12.12 30.99 26.43
C TYR A 744 11.77 29.61 25.85
N SER A 745 11.52 29.59 24.55
CA SER A 745 11.19 28.39 23.80
C SER A 745 12.45 27.78 23.21
N GLN A 746 12.42 26.47 23.00
CA GLN A 746 13.56 25.71 22.50
C GLN A 746 13.13 24.79 21.37
N PHE A 747 13.95 24.72 20.33
CA PHE A 747 13.80 23.74 19.24
C PHE A 747 15.07 22.90 19.19
N ARG A 748 14.92 21.58 19.08
CA ARG A 748 16.04 20.64 18.98
C ARG A 748 15.83 19.67 17.85
N VAL A 749 16.85 19.48 17.02
CA VAL A 749 16.90 18.42 16.00
C VAL A 749 17.27 17.10 16.68
N THR A 750 16.43 16.09 16.54
CA THR A 750 16.66 14.75 17.15
C THR A 750 17.18 13.75 16.15
N ARG A 751 16.79 13.86 14.87
CA ARG A 751 17.31 13.01 13.79
C ARG A 751 17.47 13.84 12.53
N PHE A 752 18.61 13.68 11.88
CA PHE A 752 18.83 14.15 10.53
C PHE A 752 19.69 13.10 9.85
N GLN A 753 19.12 12.33 8.92
CA GLN A 753 19.78 11.14 8.39
C GLN A 753 19.36 10.83 6.96
N ARG A 754 20.32 10.35 6.16
CA ARG A 754 20.07 9.78 4.83
C ARG A 754 19.69 8.31 4.99
N ARG A 755 18.71 7.86 4.20
CA ARG A 755 18.17 6.50 4.24
C ARG A 755 18.27 5.86 2.85
N THR A 756 18.37 4.54 2.82
CA THR A 756 18.31 3.73 1.60
C THR A 756 16.88 3.41 1.19
N THR A 757 15.96 3.32 2.16
CA THR A 757 14.54 3.02 1.93
C THR A 757 13.64 4.06 2.61
N SER A 758 12.53 4.40 1.94
CA SER A 758 11.49 5.27 2.48
C SER A 758 10.75 4.58 3.62
N GLN A 759 10.43 5.32 4.69
CA GLN A 759 9.61 4.79 5.79
C GLN A 759 8.12 5.09 5.61
N ALA A 760 7.76 5.87 4.59
CA ALA A 760 6.37 6.18 4.28
C ALA A 760 5.69 4.93 3.72
N LYS A 761 4.71 4.40 4.47
CA LYS A 761 3.94 3.20 4.16
C LYS A 761 2.54 3.51 3.60
N ARG A 762 2.29 4.76 3.17
CA ARG A 762 1.05 5.22 2.54
C ARG A 762 -0.18 4.88 3.38
N VAL A 763 -0.53 5.79 4.28
CA VAL A 763 -1.71 5.62 5.16
C VAL A 763 -3.02 5.58 4.34
N ALA A 764 -4.02 4.80 4.79
CA ALA A 764 -5.35 4.81 4.19
C ALA A 764 -5.93 6.25 4.14
N LYS A 765 -6.43 6.66 2.97
CA LYS A 765 -6.85 8.05 2.65
C LYS A 765 -5.71 9.09 2.55
N SER A 766 -4.48 8.67 2.28
CA SER A 766 -3.37 9.61 2.05
C SER A 766 -3.63 10.52 0.84
N LEU A 767 -3.47 11.83 1.00
CA LEU A 767 -3.60 12.83 -0.05
C LEU A 767 -2.22 13.32 -0.51
N ASN A 768 -2.00 13.38 -1.82
CA ASN A 768 -0.78 13.91 -2.43
C ASN A 768 -1.06 15.31 -3.01
N TRP A 769 -0.29 16.30 -2.58
CA TRP A 769 -0.43 17.69 -2.99
C TRP A 769 0.78 18.13 -3.81
N HIS A 770 0.58 18.60 -5.03
CA HIS A 770 1.60 19.25 -5.83
C HIS A 770 2.11 20.56 -5.21
N ARG A 771 3.40 20.62 -4.93
CA ARG A 771 4.06 21.83 -4.44
C ARG A 771 4.16 22.85 -5.57
N GLY A 772 3.50 23.99 -5.41
CA GLY A 772 3.63 25.15 -6.31
C GLY A 772 2.31 25.64 -6.88
N ILE A 773 1.23 24.89 -6.64
CA ILE A 773 -0.13 25.15 -7.11
C ILE A 773 -0.96 25.79 -6.01
N ASP A 774 -1.73 26.82 -6.36
CA ASP A 774 -2.70 27.47 -5.48
C ASP A 774 -4.06 26.80 -5.62
N TYR A 775 -4.37 25.88 -4.70
CA TYR A 775 -5.57 25.06 -4.73
C TYR A 775 -6.88 25.83 -4.55
N LYS A 776 -6.83 27.06 -4.04
CA LYS A 776 -8.02 27.92 -3.94
C LYS A 776 -8.18 28.80 -5.18
N ASP A 777 -7.17 28.86 -6.05
CA ASP A 777 -7.28 29.59 -7.31
C ASP A 777 -7.98 28.75 -8.38
N VAL A 778 -9.31 28.74 -8.31
CA VAL A 778 -10.16 28.03 -9.27
C VAL A 778 -10.13 28.66 -10.67
N THR A 779 -9.50 29.83 -10.86
CA THR A 779 -9.39 30.48 -12.18
C THR A 779 -8.53 29.67 -13.14
N VAL A 780 -7.64 28.81 -12.64
CA VAL A 780 -6.83 27.88 -13.44
C VAL A 780 -7.69 26.98 -14.34
N LEU A 781 -8.92 26.63 -13.91
CA LEU A 781 -9.85 25.85 -14.74
C LEU A 781 -10.32 26.61 -15.99
N SER A 782 -10.18 27.93 -16.03
CA SER A 782 -10.48 28.74 -17.22
C SER A 782 -9.32 28.84 -18.22
N LEU A 783 -8.12 28.35 -17.86
CA LEU A 783 -6.96 28.44 -18.75
C LEU A 783 -7.14 27.53 -19.99
N PRO A 784 -6.95 28.06 -21.21
CA PRO A 784 -7.00 27.25 -22.41
C PRO A 784 -5.75 26.35 -22.53
N LEU A 785 -5.90 25.16 -23.13
CA LEU A 785 -4.78 24.25 -23.43
C LEU A 785 -4.02 24.70 -24.68
N ILE A 786 -3.24 25.77 -24.56
CA ILE A 786 -2.43 26.34 -25.64
C ILE A 786 -0.94 26.24 -25.32
N GLY A 787 -0.10 26.23 -26.36
CA GLY A 787 1.36 26.13 -26.24
C GLY A 787 1.93 24.80 -26.76
N ASP A 788 3.22 24.60 -26.52
CA ASP A 788 3.92 23.34 -26.80
C ASP A 788 3.41 22.18 -25.90
N GLU A 789 3.85 20.94 -26.17
CA GLU A 789 3.38 19.77 -25.40
C GLU A 789 3.67 19.88 -23.90
N ILE A 790 4.81 20.47 -23.52
CA ILE A 790 5.20 20.63 -22.11
C ILE A 790 4.29 21.66 -21.44
N GLN A 791 4.03 22.78 -22.10
CA GLN A 791 3.14 23.83 -21.63
C GLN A 791 1.71 23.32 -21.48
N LYS A 792 1.19 22.59 -22.48
CA LYS A 792 -0.13 21.94 -22.41
C LYS A 792 -0.21 20.97 -21.24
N LYS A 793 0.78 20.09 -21.09
CA LYS A 793 0.82 19.12 -19.99
C LYS A 793 0.88 19.81 -18.62
N ASN A 794 1.61 20.91 -18.49
CA ASN A 794 1.66 21.70 -17.25
C ASN A 794 0.31 22.33 -16.92
N ILE A 795 -0.37 22.95 -17.90
CA ILE A 795 -1.70 23.53 -17.72
C ILE A 795 -2.71 22.45 -17.34
N GLN A 796 -2.69 21.32 -18.05
CA GLN A 796 -3.55 20.17 -17.76
C GLN A 796 -3.32 19.66 -16.34
N GLN A 797 -2.06 19.48 -15.93
CA GLN A 797 -1.72 19.01 -14.60
C GLN A 797 -2.20 19.98 -13.51
N MET A 798 -2.07 21.28 -13.73
CA MET A 798 -2.58 22.30 -12.79
C MET A 798 -4.11 22.21 -12.64
N GLN A 799 -4.82 22.05 -13.76
CA GLN A 799 -6.27 21.91 -13.75
C GLN A 799 -6.73 20.61 -13.07
N GLU A 800 -6.10 19.49 -13.39
CA GLU A 800 -6.40 18.17 -12.79
C GLU A 800 -6.15 18.18 -11.29
N THR A 801 -5.08 18.84 -10.85
CA THR A 801 -4.75 19.01 -9.44
C THR A 801 -5.86 19.76 -8.68
N ILE A 802 -6.44 20.81 -9.28
CA ILE A 802 -7.57 21.54 -8.69
C ILE A 802 -8.85 20.70 -8.71
N CYS A 803 -9.09 19.93 -9.77
CA CYS A 803 -10.20 18.99 -9.81
C CYS A 803 -10.10 17.94 -8.69
N GLN A 804 -8.92 17.35 -8.49
CA GLN A 804 -8.65 16.41 -7.39
C GLN A 804 -8.85 17.08 -6.02
N TYR A 805 -8.43 18.34 -5.87
CA TYR A 805 -8.65 19.10 -4.65
C TYR A 805 -10.14 19.22 -4.30
N ILE A 806 -10.96 19.60 -5.28
CA ILE A 806 -12.40 19.73 -5.11
C ILE A 806 -13.00 18.37 -4.72
N ASP A 807 -12.60 17.29 -5.40
CA ASP A 807 -13.03 15.93 -5.07
C ASP A 807 -12.67 15.53 -3.63
N ASN A 808 -11.42 15.67 -3.24
CA ASN A 808 -10.97 15.31 -1.89
C ASN A 808 -11.67 16.11 -0.78
N ILE A 809 -12.01 17.38 -1.03
CA ILE A 809 -12.70 18.19 -0.04
C ILE A 809 -14.17 17.83 0.07
N PHE A 810 -14.86 17.58 -1.03
CA PHE A 810 -16.32 17.52 -1.04
C PHE A 810 -16.91 16.12 -1.23
N TYR A 811 -16.11 15.14 -1.67
CA TYR A 811 -16.57 13.78 -1.86
C TYR A 811 -17.11 13.19 -0.55
N ASP A 812 -18.35 12.69 -0.62
CA ASP A 812 -19.11 12.12 0.49
C ASP A 812 -19.34 13.07 1.70
N LYS A 813 -19.10 14.38 1.55
CA LYS A 813 -19.32 15.38 2.61
C LYS A 813 -20.61 16.17 2.40
N LYS A 814 -21.23 16.59 3.51
CA LYS A 814 -22.42 17.46 3.54
C LYS A 814 -22.05 18.95 3.65
N ASP A 815 -21.07 19.41 2.87
CA ASP A 815 -20.70 20.83 2.82
C ASP A 815 -21.42 21.54 1.67
N GLU A 816 -22.69 21.89 1.90
CA GLU A 816 -23.54 22.55 0.92
C GLU A 816 -23.06 23.98 0.62
N GLN A 817 -22.68 24.73 1.66
CA GLN A 817 -22.24 26.12 1.54
C GLN A 817 -20.95 26.22 0.70
N GLY A 818 -19.98 25.35 0.92
CA GLY A 818 -18.75 25.32 0.13
C GLY A 818 -19.01 24.99 -1.34
N ARG A 819 -19.92 24.03 -1.64
CA ARG A 819 -20.33 23.73 -3.02
C ARG A 819 -21.00 24.92 -3.70
N LEU A 820 -21.90 25.63 -3.00
CA LEU A 820 -22.55 26.84 -3.53
C LEU A 820 -21.53 27.94 -3.84
N GLN A 821 -20.51 28.12 -2.99
CA GLN A 821 -19.44 29.09 -3.23
C GLN A 821 -18.62 28.75 -4.49
N LEU A 822 -18.27 27.48 -4.70
CA LEU A 822 -17.53 27.06 -5.90
C LEU A 822 -18.33 27.25 -7.19
N ILE A 823 -19.65 26.96 -7.16
CA ILE A 823 -20.53 27.24 -8.30
C ILE A 823 -20.59 28.75 -8.58
N LYS A 824 -20.71 29.58 -7.54
CA LYS A 824 -20.69 31.05 -7.69
C LYS A 824 -19.37 31.55 -8.27
N ALA A 825 -18.25 30.92 -7.89
CA ALA A 825 -16.90 31.19 -8.41
C ALA A 825 -16.66 30.69 -9.85
N GLY A 826 -17.62 30.00 -10.47
CA GLY A 826 -17.56 29.61 -11.89
C GLY A 826 -16.93 28.24 -12.16
N VAL A 827 -16.65 27.44 -11.13
CA VAL A 827 -16.03 26.10 -11.28
C VAL A 827 -16.83 25.21 -12.22
N THR A 828 -18.14 25.08 -12.00
CA THR A 828 -18.99 24.22 -12.83
C THR A 828 -19.09 24.71 -14.27
N ALA A 829 -19.17 26.03 -14.48
CA ALA A 829 -19.21 26.61 -15.82
C ALA A 829 -17.90 26.36 -16.60
N ASN A 830 -16.74 26.44 -15.92
CA ASN A 830 -15.44 26.14 -16.51
C ASN A 830 -15.32 24.65 -16.86
N LEU A 831 -15.70 23.74 -15.96
CA LEU A 831 -15.71 22.29 -16.23
C LEU A 831 -16.61 21.94 -17.41
N LEU A 832 -17.82 22.50 -17.48
CA LEU A 832 -18.73 22.29 -18.63
C LEU A 832 -18.13 22.82 -19.93
N THR A 833 -17.45 23.96 -19.90
CA THR A 833 -16.74 24.50 -21.07
C THR A 833 -15.60 23.58 -21.52
N ILE A 834 -14.85 22.98 -20.58
CA ILE A 834 -13.85 21.95 -20.90
C ILE A 834 -14.52 20.75 -21.59
N PHE A 835 -15.64 20.26 -21.05
CA PHE A 835 -16.37 19.13 -21.64
C PHE A 835 -16.92 19.41 -23.03
N GLU A 836 -17.29 20.66 -23.32
CA GLU A 836 -17.82 21.07 -24.64
C GLU A 836 -16.72 21.26 -25.69
N THR A 837 -15.56 21.79 -25.30
CA THR A 837 -14.58 22.32 -26.26
C THR A 837 -13.30 21.51 -26.40
N ARG A 838 -12.84 20.83 -25.34
CA ARG A 838 -11.55 20.11 -25.32
C ARG A 838 -11.61 18.82 -26.11
N GLN A 839 -10.52 18.36 -26.73
CA GLN A 839 -10.52 17.06 -27.39
C GLN A 839 -10.81 15.94 -26.38
N LEU A 840 -11.61 14.93 -26.77
CA LEU A 840 -12.10 13.94 -25.80
C LEU A 840 -10.96 13.19 -25.09
N ASN A 841 -9.92 12.80 -25.82
CA ASN A 841 -8.74 12.13 -25.29
C ASN A 841 -7.92 12.96 -24.28
N GLU A 842 -8.06 14.29 -24.27
CA GLU A 842 -7.41 15.19 -23.31
C GLU A 842 -8.26 15.41 -22.04
N ILE A 843 -9.51 14.91 -22.02
CA ILE A 843 -10.38 15.00 -20.84
C ILE A 843 -10.13 13.78 -19.96
N THR A 844 -9.40 13.97 -18.87
CA THR A 844 -9.16 12.91 -17.90
C THR A 844 -10.30 12.79 -16.88
N LYS A 845 -10.30 11.69 -16.12
CA LYS A 845 -11.32 11.37 -15.12
C LYS A 845 -11.47 12.45 -14.04
N HIS A 846 -10.38 13.14 -13.70
CA HIS A 846 -10.37 14.18 -12.67
C HIS A 846 -11.41 15.27 -12.94
N TYR A 847 -11.56 15.71 -14.19
CA TYR A 847 -12.50 16.77 -14.55
C TYR A 847 -13.95 16.38 -14.28
N ILE A 848 -14.35 15.16 -14.69
CA ILE A 848 -15.73 14.69 -14.53
C ILE A 848 -16.04 14.29 -13.08
N ASP A 849 -15.07 13.76 -12.34
CA ASP A 849 -15.24 13.50 -10.91
C ASP A 849 -15.45 14.79 -10.12
N ALA A 850 -14.67 15.84 -10.43
CA ALA A 850 -14.85 17.16 -9.83
C ALA A 850 -16.24 17.75 -10.12
N PHE A 851 -16.79 17.51 -11.33
CA PHE A 851 -18.14 17.93 -11.66
C PHE A 851 -19.20 17.08 -10.92
N PHE A 852 -18.97 15.77 -10.81
CA PHE A 852 -19.92 14.82 -10.22
C PHE A 852 -20.32 15.18 -8.78
N ILE A 853 -19.40 15.73 -7.99
CA ILE A 853 -19.62 16.24 -6.62
C ILE A 853 -20.79 17.21 -6.51
N PHE A 854 -21.03 18.03 -7.54
CA PHE A 854 -22.11 19.01 -7.54
C PHE A 854 -23.48 18.37 -7.84
N THR A 855 -23.49 17.12 -8.30
CA THR A 855 -24.71 16.37 -8.64
C THR A 855 -24.96 15.20 -7.67
N TYR A 856 -23.93 14.67 -7.01
CA TYR A 856 -24.03 13.54 -6.08
C TYR A 856 -24.26 13.99 -4.63
N LYS A 857 -25.25 13.39 -3.95
CA LYS A 857 -25.69 13.81 -2.59
C LYS A 857 -25.87 15.35 -2.51
N SER A 858 -26.43 15.89 -3.59
CA SER A 858 -26.64 17.32 -3.79
C SER A 858 -28.01 17.75 -3.22
N SER A 859 -28.34 19.03 -3.39
CA SER A 859 -29.64 19.60 -3.07
C SER A 859 -30.29 20.19 -4.33
N ASP A 860 -31.60 20.40 -4.29
CA ASP A 860 -32.32 21.07 -5.37
C ASP A 860 -31.75 22.47 -5.63
N GLU A 861 -31.40 23.22 -4.57
CA GLU A 861 -30.78 24.55 -4.67
C GLU A 861 -29.44 24.50 -5.44
N ILE A 862 -28.54 23.55 -5.12
CA ILE A 862 -27.26 23.41 -5.80
C ILE A 862 -27.47 23.11 -7.29
N VAL A 863 -28.33 22.14 -7.62
CA VAL A 863 -28.55 21.72 -9.01
C VAL A 863 -29.20 22.84 -9.82
N GLN A 864 -30.18 23.57 -9.25
CA GLN A 864 -30.78 24.73 -9.89
C GLN A 864 -29.74 25.82 -10.18
N LEU A 865 -28.88 26.13 -9.21
CA LEU A 865 -27.83 27.14 -9.39
C LEU A 865 -26.81 26.71 -10.45
N LEU A 866 -26.41 25.44 -10.47
CA LEU A 866 -25.51 24.87 -11.47
C LEU A 866 -26.05 25.07 -12.89
N ILE A 867 -27.31 24.70 -13.12
CA ILE A 867 -27.97 24.84 -14.43
C ILE A 867 -28.10 26.32 -14.82
N LYS A 868 -28.44 27.19 -13.86
CA LYS A 868 -28.53 28.64 -14.08
C LYS A 868 -27.19 29.24 -14.53
N LYS A 869 -26.07 28.68 -14.07
CA LYS A 869 -24.73 29.15 -14.44
C LYS A 869 -24.35 28.75 -15.87
N LYS A 870 -24.63 27.52 -16.26
CA LYS A 870 -24.41 27.01 -17.63
C LYS A 870 -25.20 25.71 -17.81
N ASP A 871 -25.81 25.52 -18.98
CA ASP A 871 -26.51 24.29 -19.32
C ASP A 871 -25.53 23.10 -19.27
N PRO A 872 -25.77 22.08 -18.40
CA PRO A 872 -24.84 20.98 -18.26
C PRO A 872 -24.94 19.93 -19.37
N PHE A 873 -26.05 19.88 -20.11
CA PHE A 873 -26.31 18.78 -21.04
C PHE A 873 -25.37 18.73 -22.25
N PRO A 874 -24.99 19.84 -22.93
CA PRO A 874 -24.11 19.80 -24.09
C PRO A 874 -22.77 19.11 -23.80
N GLY A 875 -22.08 19.54 -22.73
CA GLY A 875 -20.81 18.95 -22.31
C GLY A 875 -20.95 17.50 -21.84
N LEU A 876 -21.92 17.21 -20.97
CA LEU A 876 -22.10 15.85 -20.43
C LEU A 876 -22.50 14.83 -21.51
N LEU A 877 -23.40 15.20 -22.43
CA LEU A 877 -23.80 14.33 -23.54
C LEU A 877 -22.65 14.06 -24.51
N ARG A 878 -21.74 15.03 -24.70
CA ARG A 878 -20.51 14.83 -25.50
C ARG A 878 -19.55 13.82 -24.84
N LEU A 879 -19.47 13.78 -23.51
CA LEU A 879 -18.64 12.80 -22.81
C LEU A 879 -19.14 11.35 -22.92
N LEU A 880 -20.38 11.11 -23.36
CA LEU A 880 -20.87 9.74 -23.60
C LEU A 880 -20.15 9.05 -24.77
N ASP A 881 -19.48 9.81 -25.63
CA ASP A 881 -18.66 9.31 -26.75
C ASP A 881 -17.19 9.08 -26.35
N HIS A 882 -16.85 9.24 -25.06
CA HIS A 882 -15.48 9.07 -24.56
C HIS A 882 -15.06 7.58 -24.54
N LEU A 883 -13.78 7.28 -24.84
CA LEU A 883 -13.27 5.90 -24.90
C LEU A 883 -13.09 5.23 -23.53
N ASN A 884 -12.96 6.02 -22.46
CA ASN A 884 -12.87 5.55 -21.08
C ASN A 884 -14.25 5.42 -20.43
N ASP A 885 -14.65 4.17 -20.17
CA ASP A 885 -15.93 3.79 -19.52
C ASP A 885 -16.18 4.49 -18.20
N GLN A 886 -15.15 4.80 -17.40
CA GLN A 886 -15.33 5.47 -16.11
C GLN A 886 -15.80 6.92 -16.31
N ILE A 887 -15.31 7.59 -17.35
CA ILE A 887 -15.73 8.96 -17.69
C ILE A 887 -17.16 8.95 -18.20
N VAL A 888 -17.49 8.00 -19.08
CA VAL A 888 -18.85 7.78 -19.57
C VAL A 888 -19.80 7.51 -18.40
N GLN A 889 -19.38 6.69 -17.43
CA GLN A 889 -20.16 6.36 -16.24
C GLN A 889 -20.41 7.57 -15.35
N SER A 890 -19.38 8.36 -15.03
CA SER A 890 -19.54 9.57 -14.22
C SER A 890 -20.41 10.62 -14.94
N SER A 891 -20.34 10.69 -16.28
CA SER A 891 -21.19 11.58 -17.08
C SER A 891 -22.66 11.17 -17.04
N ILE A 892 -22.99 9.91 -17.37
CA ILE A 892 -24.40 9.45 -17.36
C ILE A 892 -25.00 9.51 -15.95
N LEU A 893 -24.22 9.24 -14.90
CA LEU A 893 -24.67 9.42 -13.52
C LEU A 893 -24.92 10.88 -13.17
N SER A 894 -24.07 11.81 -13.64
CA SER A 894 -24.29 13.25 -13.45
C SER A 894 -25.57 13.72 -14.13
N ILE A 895 -25.80 13.30 -15.38
CA ILE A 895 -27.05 13.57 -16.12
C ILE A 895 -28.24 13.03 -15.33
N MET A 896 -28.20 11.76 -14.95
CA MET A 896 -29.29 11.11 -14.22
C MET A 896 -29.58 11.83 -12.90
N ASN A 897 -28.56 12.16 -12.09
CA ASN A 897 -28.70 12.92 -10.86
C ASN A 897 -29.42 14.25 -11.10
N ILE A 898 -29.00 15.02 -12.12
CA ILE A 898 -29.65 16.26 -12.51
C ILE A 898 -31.14 16.03 -12.83
N LEU A 899 -31.47 14.97 -13.57
CA LEU A 899 -32.87 14.61 -13.84
C LEU A 899 -33.66 14.33 -12.55
N ILE A 900 -33.09 13.59 -11.60
CA ILE A 900 -33.73 13.31 -10.31
C ILE A 900 -34.09 14.61 -9.60
N TYR A 901 -33.11 15.49 -9.40
CA TYR A 901 -33.34 16.74 -8.66
C TYR A 901 -34.33 17.66 -9.39
N ARG A 902 -34.27 17.74 -10.73
CA ARG A 902 -35.20 18.55 -11.51
C ARG A 902 -36.63 18.00 -11.56
N SER A 903 -36.82 16.73 -11.26
CA SER A 903 -38.15 16.11 -11.14
C SER A 903 -38.82 16.42 -9.80
N ASN A 904 -38.05 16.73 -8.75
CA ASN A 904 -38.59 16.96 -7.40
C ASN A 904 -39.57 18.14 -7.38
N GLY A 905 -40.72 17.95 -6.75
CA GLY A 905 -41.77 18.97 -6.65
C GLY A 905 -42.55 19.25 -7.94
N THR A 906 -42.24 18.56 -9.05
CA THR A 906 -42.99 18.71 -10.31
C THR A 906 -44.18 17.76 -10.38
N ASP A 907 -45.23 18.14 -11.13
CA ASP A 907 -46.38 17.28 -11.37
C ASP A 907 -45.91 16.00 -12.08
N GLN A 908 -46.16 14.89 -11.40
CA GLN A 908 -45.74 13.57 -11.78
C GLN A 908 -46.46 13.06 -13.03
N ASN A 909 -47.64 13.59 -13.34
CA ASN A 909 -48.44 13.24 -14.52
C ASN A 909 -48.04 14.05 -15.77
N GLN A 910 -47.10 15.00 -15.64
CA GLN A 910 -46.59 15.80 -16.75
C GLN A 910 -45.25 15.28 -17.26
N PRO A 911 -44.90 15.54 -18.54
CA PRO A 911 -43.59 15.21 -19.09
C PRO A 911 -42.42 15.71 -18.24
N HIS A 912 -41.29 15.02 -18.27
CA HIS A 912 -40.11 15.41 -17.49
C HIS A 912 -39.61 16.82 -17.90
N PRO A 913 -39.29 17.74 -16.96
CA PRO A 913 -38.91 19.12 -17.30
C PRO A 913 -37.67 19.23 -18.19
N CYS A 914 -36.72 18.31 -18.03
CA CYS A 914 -35.49 18.28 -18.82
C CYS A 914 -35.62 17.56 -20.17
N PHE A 915 -36.78 16.96 -20.50
CA PHE A 915 -36.92 16.17 -21.73
C PHE A 915 -36.58 16.99 -22.97
N GLN A 916 -37.17 18.17 -23.12
CA GLN A 916 -36.98 19.01 -24.30
C GLN A 916 -35.53 19.48 -24.46
N ALA A 917 -34.86 19.84 -23.37
CA ALA A 917 -33.46 20.27 -23.40
C ALA A 917 -32.52 19.15 -23.86
N VAL A 918 -32.75 17.92 -23.38
CA VAL A 918 -31.95 16.75 -23.77
C VAL A 918 -32.27 16.32 -25.21
N GLU A 919 -33.53 16.35 -25.61
CA GLU A 919 -33.96 15.98 -26.96
C GLU A 919 -33.39 16.91 -28.04
N GLN A 920 -33.42 18.23 -27.81
CA GLN A 920 -32.89 19.22 -28.76
C GLN A 920 -31.38 19.08 -29.03
N LEU A 921 -30.64 18.45 -28.12
CA LEU A 921 -29.21 18.16 -28.26
C LEU A 921 -28.92 16.78 -28.86
N GLY A 922 -29.95 16.05 -29.32
CA GLY A 922 -29.83 14.66 -29.75
C GLY A 922 -29.46 13.70 -28.61
N GLY A 923 -29.68 14.11 -27.36
CA GLY A 923 -29.22 13.38 -26.18
C GLY A 923 -29.94 12.07 -25.95
N VAL A 924 -31.24 11.98 -26.28
CA VAL A 924 -32.00 10.73 -26.18
C VAL A 924 -31.39 9.64 -27.05
N GLU A 925 -31.07 9.95 -28.31
CA GLU A 925 -30.43 9.02 -29.23
C GLU A 925 -29.05 8.57 -28.72
N LYS A 926 -28.23 9.50 -28.21
CA LYS A 926 -26.92 9.15 -27.62
C LYS A 926 -27.03 8.18 -26.44
N ILE A 927 -27.98 8.41 -25.53
CA ILE A 927 -28.17 7.54 -24.35
C ILE A 927 -28.70 6.16 -24.80
N ILE A 928 -29.56 6.11 -25.82
CA ILE A 928 -30.03 4.84 -26.41
C ILE A 928 -28.87 4.09 -27.06
N GLN A 929 -27.98 4.76 -27.78
CA GLN A 929 -26.79 4.15 -28.34
C GLN A 929 -25.87 3.58 -27.26
N LEU A 930 -25.69 4.30 -26.14
CA LEU A 930 -24.93 3.80 -25.00
C LEU A 930 -25.56 2.54 -24.39
N PHE A 931 -26.89 2.50 -24.26
CA PHE A 931 -27.62 1.31 -23.83
C PHE A 931 -27.39 0.11 -24.77
N ARG A 932 -27.38 0.34 -26.09
CA ARG A 932 -27.13 -0.70 -27.10
C ARG A 932 -25.71 -1.22 -27.09
N LYS A 933 -24.72 -0.33 -26.96
CA LYS A 933 -23.31 -0.70 -26.90
C LYS A 933 -23.04 -1.72 -25.77
N ASN A 934 -23.81 -1.65 -24.68
CA ASN A 934 -23.80 -2.63 -23.59
C ASN A 934 -22.37 -2.94 -23.09
N LEU A 935 -21.55 -1.88 -22.95
CA LEU A 935 -20.12 -1.99 -22.61
C LEU A 935 -19.91 -2.70 -21.27
N ASN A 936 -20.76 -2.38 -20.29
CA ASN A 936 -20.83 -3.08 -19.00
C ASN A 936 -22.22 -2.92 -18.37
N LYS A 937 -22.53 -3.78 -17.39
CA LYS A 937 -23.83 -3.79 -16.69
C LYS A 937 -24.21 -2.41 -16.14
N LYS A 938 -23.28 -1.75 -15.45
CA LYS A 938 -23.55 -0.47 -14.78
C LYS A 938 -23.90 0.64 -15.76
N LEU A 939 -23.21 0.73 -16.89
CA LEU A 939 -23.53 1.68 -17.95
C LEU A 939 -24.88 1.37 -18.60
N LYS A 940 -25.19 0.09 -18.82
CA LYS A 940 -26.48 -0.31 -19.38
C LYS A 940 -27.64 0.04 -18.43
N ASP A 941 -27.50 -0.28 -17.15
CA ASP A 941 -28.48 0.03 -16.10
C ASP A 941 -28.74 1.53 -16.02
N ASN A 942 -27.67 2.34 -15.92
CA ASN A 942 -27.76 3.78 -15.84
C ASN A 942 -28.40 4.39 -17.09
N SER A 943 -28.07 3.89 -18.28
CA SER A 943 -28.65 4.37 -19.54
C SER A 943 -30.15 4.07 -19.61
N ALA A 944 -30.56 2.86 -19.23
CA ALA A 944 -31.96 2.45 -19.20
C ALA A 944 -32.78 3.29 -18.22
N ILE A 945 -32.26 3.50 -17.01
CA ILE A 945 -32.90 4.34 -15.98
C ILE A 945 -32.97 5.80 -16.46
N CYS A 946 -31.92 6.33 -17.08
CA CYS A 946 -31.88 7.70 -17.56
C CYS A 946 -32.93 7.94 -18.67
N ILE A 947 -33.04 7.04 -19.65
CA ILE A 947 -34.08 7.11 -20.70
C ILE A 947 -35.47 7.03 -20.09
N GLY A 948 -35.71 6.05 -19.22
CA GLY A 948 -37.03 5.88 -18.63
C GLY A 948 -37.49 7.10 -17.81
N ARG A 949 -36.57 7.77 -17.10
CA ARG A 949 -36.87 9.00 -16.37
C ARG A 949 -37.17 10.18 -17.31
N LEU A 950 -36.45 10.30 -18.43
CA LEU A 950 -36.73 11.33 -19.43
C LEU A 950 -38.13 11.16 -20.02
N PHE A 951 -38.56 9.92 -20.27
CA PHE A 951 -39.86 9.59 -20.85
C PHE A 951 -41.01 9.50 -19.83
N ARG A 952 -40.84 10.05 -18.62
CA ARG A 952 -41.94 10.16 -17.64
C ARG A 952 -43.19 10.75 -18.29
N ALA A 953 -44.32 10.06 -18.14
CA ALA A 953 -45.63 10.44 -18.70
C ALA A 953 -45.64 10.71 -20.23
N ARG A 954 -44.64 10.22 -20.96
CA ARG A 954 -44.48 10.43 -22.41
C ARG A 954 -44.44 9.09 -23.14
N GLU A 955 -45.12 8.99 -24.26
CA GLU A 955 -45.17 7.75 -25.05
C GLU A 955 -43.79 7.38 -25.60
N ILE A 956 -43.42 6.11 -25.47
CA ILE A 956 -42.26 5.52 -26.14
C ILE A 956 -42.73 4.84 -27.43
N THR A 957 -42.57 5.53 -28.56
CA THR A 957 -43.00 5.05 -29.88
C THR A 957 -41.94 4.20 -30.57
N ASN A 958 -40.65 4.47 -30.33
CA ASN A 958 -39.55 3.75 -30.97
C ASN A 958 -39.47 2.28 -30.50
N PRO A 959 -39.57 1.29 -31.40
CA PRO A 959 -39.46 -0.13 -31.06
C PRO A 959 -38.17 -0.50 -30.31
N GLU A 960 -37.06 0.16 -30.62
CA GLU A 960 -35.77 -0.08 -29.96
C GLU A 960 -35.76 0.47 -28.53
N MET A 961 -36.47 1.57 -28.27
CA MET A 961 -36.67 2.08 -26.91
C MET A 961 -37.59 1.19 -26.07
N LYS A 962 -38.50 0.43 -26.69
CA LYS A 962 -39.31 -0.55 -25.94
C LYS A 962 -38.45 -1.64 -25.28
N GLN A 963 -37.26 -1.94 -25.82
CA GLN A 963 -36.28 -2.82 -25.16
C GLN A 963 -35.77 -2.27 -23.83
N VAL A 964 -35.74 -0.94 -23.67
CA VAL A 964 -35.42 -0.31 -22.38
C VAL A 964 -36.46 -0.66 -21.33
N ILE A 965 -37.75 -0.64 -21.70
CA ILE A 965 -38.84 -1.04 -20.79
C ILE A 965 -38.69 -2.51 -20.38
N VAL A 966 -38.42 -3.40 -21.33
CA VAL A 966 -38.18 -4.83 -21.07
C VAL A 966 -37.01 -5.01 -20.10
N TYR A 967 -35.91 -4.27 -20.29
CA TYR A 967 -34.75 -4.35 -19.42
C TYR A 967 -35.03 -3.78 -18.02
N LEU A 968 -35.72 -2.64 -17.91
CA LEU A 968 -36.13 -2.06 -16.62
C LEU A 968 -36.98 -3.04 -15.80
N LYS A 969 -37.85 -3.83 -16.43
CA LYS A 969 -38.65 -4.88 -15.76
C LYS A 969 -37.78 -5.94 -15.09
N GLN A 970 -36.64 -6.28 -15.70
CA GLN A 970 -35.66 -7.19 -15.09
C GLN A 970 -34.97 -6.54 -13.88
N LEU A 971 -34.60 -5.26 -14.00
CA LEU A 971 -33.91 -4.51 -12.94
C LEU A 971 -34.75 -4.28 -11.68
N VAL A 972 -36.07 -4.44 -11.73
CA VAL A 972 -36.94 -4.40 -10.53
C VAL A 972 -36.58 -5.49 -9.51
N ASN A 973 -35.88 -6.54 -9.94
CA ASN A 973 -35.39 -7.62 -9.08
C ASN A 973 -33.87 -7.62 -8.90
N ASP A 974 -33.18 -6.53 -9.24
CA ASP A 974 -31.73 -6.43 -9.11
C ASP A 974 -31.28 -6.58 -7.64
N PRO A 975 -30.16 -7.28 -7.37
CA PRO A 975 -29.61 -7.39 -6.02
C PRO A 975 -29.13 -6.04 -5.46
N ASP A 976 -28.71 -5.10 -6.30
CA ASP A 976 -28.35 -3.75 -5.86
C ASP A 976 -29.59 -2.94 -5.49
N ALA A 977 -29.69 -2.59 -4.21
CA ALA A 977 -30.86 -1.91 -3.65
C ALA A 977 -31.17 -0.58 -4.33
N TRP A 978 -30.13 0.17 -4.73
CA TRP A 978 -30.30 1.44 -5.42
C TRP A 978 -30.86 1.22 -6.84
N THR A 979 -30.28 0.30 -7.60
CA THR A 979 -30.70 -0.03 -8.97
C THR A 979 -32.13 -0.55 -8.99
N LYS A 980 -32.45 -1.47 -8.07
CA LYS A 980 -33.80 -1.98 -7.85
C LYS A 980 -34.80 -0.87 -7.55
N GLY A 981 -34.46 0.02 -6.63
CA GLY A 981 -35.30 1.17 -6.28
C GLY A 981 -35.52 2.09 -7.49
N ALA A 982 -34.45 2.47 -8.17
CA ALA A 982 -34.48 3.35 -9.33
C ALA A 982 -35.31 2.76 -10.48
N ALA A 983 -35.18 1.46 -10.76
CA ALA A 983 -35.96 0.77 -11.79
C ALA A 983 -37.46 0.78 -11.45
N LYS A 984 -37.84 0.49 -10.20
CA LYS A 984 -39.24 0.55 -9.75
C LYS A 984 -39.85 1.93 -9.96
N TYR A 985 -39.16 2.99 -9.53
CA TYR A 985 -39.61 4.37 -9.74
C TYR A 985 -39.74 4.71 -11.22
N THR A 986 -38.77 4.30 -12.03
CA THR A 986 -38.74 4.58 -13.46
C THR A 986 -39.90 3.90 -14.22
N ILE A 987 -40.23 2.66 -13.88
CA ILE A 987 -41.40 1.96 -14.46
C ILE A 987 -42.71 2.67 -14.10
N LYS A 988 -42.86 3.12 -12.84
CA LYS A 988 -44.03 3.92 -12.43
C LYS A 988 -44.14 5.19 -13.26
N ASP A 989 -43.03 5.90 -13.48
CA ASP A 989 -42.99 7.13 -14.27
C ASP A 989 -43.40 6.90 -15.73
N LEU A 990 -42.96 5.80 -16.33
CA LEU A 990 -43.32 5.42 -17.70
C LEU A 990 -44.80 5.03 -17.81
N ALA A 991 -45.33 4.30 -16.83
CA ALA A 991 -46.71 3.79 -16.81
C ALA A 991 -47.78 4.88 -16.60
N LYS A 992 -47.38 6.14 -16.35
CA LYS A 992 -48.32 7.28 -16.34
C LYS A 992 -48.83 7.62 -17.75
N ASN A 993 -48.11 7.19 -18.78
CA ASN A 993 -48.62 7.21 -20.14
C ASN A 993 -49.33 5.89 -20.45
N GLU A 994 -50.55 5.97 -20.99
CA GLU A 994 -51.41 4.80 -21.20
C GLU A 994 -50.80 3.75 -22.16
N VAL A 995 -50.18 4.19 -23.27
CA VAL A 995 -49.58 3.27 -24.25
C VAL A 995 -48.41 2.50 -23.62
N ASN A 996 -47.56 3.20 -22.86
CA ASN A 996 -46.47 2.56 -22.13
C ASN A 996 -46.98 1.60 -21.06
N ARG A 997 -48.05 1.98 -20.34
CA ARG A 997 -48.67 1.15 -19.30
C ARG A 997 -49.15 -0.18 -19.88
N VAL A 998 -49.91 -0.13 -20.97
CA VAL A 998 -50.41 -1.33 -21.67
C VAL A 998 -49.24 -2.23 -22.08
N PHE A 999 -48.15 -1.66 -22.60
CA PHE A 999 -46.95 -2.43 -22.96
C PHE A 999 -46.22 -3.03 -21.75
N ILE A 1000 -46.17 -2.31 -20.63
CA ILE A 1000 -45.55 -2.82 -19.40
C ILE A 1000 -46.33 -4.02 -18.87
N GLU A 1001 -47.67 -3.96 -18.88
CA GLU A 1001 -48.58 -4.97 -18.34
C GLU A 1001 -48.84 -6.16 -19.31
N SER A 1002 -48.41 -6.07 -20.59
CA SER A 1002 -48.83 -7.01 -21.65
C SER A 1002 -48.43 -8.48 -21.46
N ASP A 1003 -47.44 -8.76 -20.63
CA ASP A 1003 -46.96 -10.12 -20.28
C ASP A 1003 -47.33 -10.52 -18.83
N GLY A 1004 -48.29 -9.82 -18.22
CA GLY A 1004 -48.72 -10.06 -16.84
C GLY A 1004 -47.83 -9.43 -15.77
N PHE A 1005 -46.83 -8.61 -16.15
CA PHE A 1005 -46.02 -7.87 -15.20
C PHE A 1005 -46.84 -6.86 -14.40
N LYS A 1006 -46.76 -6.93 -13.06
CA LYS A 1006 -47.44 -5.99 -12.16
C LYS A 1006 -46.56 -4.77 -11.91
N ILE A 1007 -47.08 -3.58 -12.23
CA ILE A 1007 -46.40 -2.32 -11.93
C ILE A 1007 -46.16 -2.24 -10.41
N PRO A 1008 -44.91 -2.00 -9.96
CA PRO A 1008 -44.61 -1.87 -8.54
C PRO A 1008 -45.47 -0.78 -7.87
N GLN A 1009 -45.96 -1.05 -6.66
CA GLN A 1009 -46.68 -0.05 -5.82
C GLN A 1009 -45.76 1.02 -5.28
#